data_AF-A0A9D8MH54-F1
#
_entry.id   AF-A0A9D8MH54-F1
#
_cell.length_a   1.000
_cell.length_b   1.000
_cell.length_c   1.000
_cell.angle_alpha   90.00
_cell.angle_beta   90.00
_cell.angle_gamma   90.00
#
_symmetry.space_group_name_H-M   'P 1'
#
loop_
_entity.id
_entity.type
_entity.pdbx_description
1 polymer ?
#
loop_
_entity_poly.entity_id
_entity_poly.type
_entity_poly.pdbx_seq_one_letter_code
_entity_poly.pdbx_strand_id
1 'polypeptide(L)'
;MKELFQEIRSRMDGRALVGKAEELCQIERGQTFRHYHQAIDWICGAMKAAGLPHVERLTFPADGVTSYEDKRMPLAWDASTGKLTLCNAERTVAADYTVHPFHLIKGSVGTRPGGETVRVITEQQFLAGEDPRGVLVMLEPNTAPRGTVLKPILDQGGRGIISDYVVGRYDHPDSLQWVTACTEGANWHVQCEDREFIGFSVTPRMGDRIRQLANRGGLKAEIECDGRRYAGELPAATALIPGRRPEEIWLLAHTFEPLQDDDSAGVAAGIEIARQIMAMGTPEYSLRLIFAMELYGFAAFHANFKGKVIGGANLDSIPSKSCMFCKLTPPIPHVPFHGVEILKELAETFGDHPQCVLGQPDCDDDMFLSDSSTAVPTVWFMKRYKPGSTTLWHNSVQAEKGFLEPDAFADYTALAAVWFHRVLFYTGKPAKLPHLEVKDISSPWRDYAAKQIYARAQRGFPQDLVRIPKNKRKSLPDGVLYGPMASLLSGMDGKKDLAQILLETEAERGITLSDAQIKKYIDAINYLADWGYLTAVKRTELTPDMLAEALRRAGVCSGDLLLVHSSLSRCGYIAGGAEGLIRGVMAAAGQDGTILFPTFTRPYIYLGANLNRGWNYRPYDPEDPQQIWTGIVPQVLLERFPRAKRSRHVTHSWAGIGPLAEACTAEHGPADPPASDSSPLAKALALGGKVVYIGTGLGPSTFLHYLETKCNAPFLQPAVCRVKDPDGSLRTVFLDKHLPGHRDFYRGDAEKGKFFTRAVQEGLKISEVPFGMDRIQVIDLKEFYEIGMKLMKEDPRILLCDDPKCLFCREF
;
A
#
# COMPACT_ATOMS: atom_id res chain seq x y z
N MET A 1 26.06 30.37 -14.93
CA MET A 1 24.64 30.03 -14.70
C MET A 1 23.76 31.26 -14.46
N LYS A 2 24.12 32.19 -13.55
CA LYS A 2 23.32 33.41 -13.30
C LYS A 2 23.10 34.30 -14.53
N GLU A 3 24.12 34.51 -15.36
CA GLU A 3 23.99 35.27 -16.62
C GLU A 3 22.99 34.61 -17.58
N LEU A 4 23.13 33.29 -17.79
CA LEU A 4 22.21 32.49 -18.59
C LEU A 4 20.77 32.56 -18.07
N PHE A 5 20.58 32.52 -16.74
CA PHE A 5 19.27 32.70 -16.12
C PHE A 5 18.66 34.05 -16.50
N GLN A 6 19.41 35.15 -16.36
CA GLN A 6 18.92 36.48 -16.70
C GLN A 6 18.58 36.60 -18.19
N GLU A 7 19.41 36.03 -19.07
CA GLU A 7 19.16 36.01 -20.51
C GLU A 7 17.86 35.26 -20.85
N ILE A 8 17.68 34.05 -20.31
CA ILE A 8 16.46 33.25 -20.52
C ILE A 8 15.24 33.97 -19.93
N ARG A 9 15.31 34.42 -18.67
CA ARG A 9 14.21 35.07 -17.97
C ARG A 9 13.75 36.36 -18.64
N SER A 10 14.67 37.12 -19.25
CA SER A 10 14.35 38.35 -20.00
C SER A 10 13.51 38.11 -21.27
N ARG A 11 13.50 36.87 -21.78
CA ARG A 11 12.74 36.44 -22.97
C ARG A 11 11.43 35.73 -22.63
N MET A 12 11.12 35.58 -21.34
CA MET A 12 9.90 34.92 -20.86
C MET A 12 8.82 35.92 -20.49
N ASP A 13 7.60 35.65 -20.93
CA ASP A 13 6.39 36.35 -20.48
C ASP A 13 5.64 35.47 -19.48
N GLY A 14 5.74 35.81 -18.20
CA GLY A 14 5.06 35.08 -17.12
C GLY A 14 3.53 35.08 -17.26
N ARG A 15 2.91 36.11 -17.84
CA ARG A 15 1.46 36.14 -18.03
C ARG A 15 1.02 35.19 -19.13
N ALA A 16 1.79 35.12 -20.22
CA ALA A 16 1.54 34.16 -21.29
C ALA A 16 1.72 32.71 -20.80
N LEU A 17 2.71 32.46 -19.93
CA LEU A 17 2.92 31.17 -19.28
C LEU A 17 1.71 30.77 -18.42
N VAL A 18 1.26 31.67 -17.53
CA VAL A 18 0.07 31.43 -16.70
C VAL A 18 -1.16 31.17 -17.57
N GLY A 19 -1.37 31.98 -18.62
CA GLY A 19 -2.51 31.79 -19.52
C GLY A 19 -2.56 30.39 -20.16
N LYS A 20 -1.41 29.87 -20.61
CA LYS A 20 -1.31 28.50 -21.15
C LYS A 20 -1.64 27.43 -20.12
N ALA A 21 -1.11 27.55 -18.89
CA ALA A 21 -1.39 26.60 -17.82
C ALA A 21 -2.88 26.65 -17.39
N GLU A 22 -3.46 27.84 -17.31
CA GLU A 22 -4.89 28.02 -17.02
C GLU A 22 -5.77 27.40 -18.12
N GLU A 23 -5.46 27.63 -19.40
CA GLU A 23 -6.20 27.06 -20.53
C GLU A 23 -6.21 25.53 -20.50
N LEU A 24 -5.03 24.91 -20.33
CA LEU A 24 -4.90 23.45 -20.23
C LEU A 24 -5.68 22.90 -19.04
N CYS A 25 -5.53 23.49 -17.85
CA CYS A 25 -6.24 23.09 -16.64
C CYS A 25 -7.76 23.14 -16.83
N GLN A 26 -8.30 24.16 -17.52
CA GLN A 26 -9.74 24.21 -17.81
C GLN A 26 -10.20 23.14 -18.79
N ILE A 27 -9.39 22.75 -19.78
CA ILE A 27 -9.69 21.62 -20.67
C ILE A 27 -9.72 20.32 -19.86
N GLU A 28 -8.73 20.10 -19.01
CA GLU A 28 -8.58 18.87 -18.21
C GLU A 28 -9.61 18.77 -17.07
N ARG A 29 -10.23 19.90 -16.67
CA ARG A 29 -11.17 20.00 -15.54
C ARG A 29 -12.30 18.98 -15.59
N GLY A 30 -12.73 18.59 -16.78
CA GLY A 30 -13.76 17.55 -16.95
C GLY A 30 -13.32 16.15 -16.51
N GLN A 31 -12.02 15.85 -16.41
CA GLN A 31 -11.48 14.56 -15.91
C GLN A 31 -11.91 13.32 -16.68
N THR A 32 -12.46 13.49 -17.88
CA THR A 32 -12.92 12.37 -18.70
C THR A 32 -11.95 12.10 -19.85
N PHE A 33 -12.01 10.90 -20.42
CA PHE A 33 -11.15 10.55 -21.55
C PHE A 33 -11.39 11.44 -22.78
N ARG A 34 -12.63 11.91 -22.99
CA ARG A 34 -12.90 12.96 -23.97
C ARG A 34 -12.04 14.21 -23.73
N HIS A 35 -11.95 14.68 -22.50
CA HIS A 35 -11.16 15.85 -22.13
C HIS A 35 -9.65 15.57 -22.24
N TYR A 36 -9.22 14.34 -21.96
CA TYR A 36 -7.81 13.94 -22.13
C TYR A 36 -7.37 14.02 -23.60
N HIS A 37 -8.22 13.58 -24.53
CA HIS A 37 -7.93 13.75 -25.95
C HIS A 37 -7.87 15.22 -26.36
N GLN A 38 -8.79 16.06 -25.86
CA GLN A 38 -8.80 17.50 -26.13
C GLN A 38 -7.55 18.20 -25.58
N ALA A 39 -7.11 17.83 -24.37
CA ALA A 39 -5.90 18.34 -23.75
C ALA A 39 -4.66 18.03 -24.60
N ILE A 40 -4.51 16.78 -25.04
CA ILE A 40 -3.39 16.38 -25.92
C ILE A 40 -3.43 17.09 -27.27
N ASP A 41 -4.60 17.29 -27.86
CA ASP A 41 -4.75 18.03 -29.11
C ASP A 41 -4.34 19.51 -28.93
N TRP A 42 -4.73 20.14 -27.82
CA TRP A 42 -4.29 21.48 -27.45
C TRP A 42 -2.78 21.54 -27.21
N ILE A 43 -2.20 20.59 -26.47
CA ILE A 43 -0.75 20.53 -26.21
C ILE A 43 0.03 20.41 -27.52
N CYS A 44 -0.39 19.54 -28.44
CA CYS A 44 0.20 19.43 -29.77
C CYS A 44 0.12 20.75 -30.55
N GLY A 45 -1.02 21.44 -30.47
CA GLY A 45 -1.20 22.78 -31.04
C GLY A 45 -0.26 23.81 -30.43
N ALA A 46 -0.13 23.83 -29.10
CA ALA A 46 0.74 24.75 -28.36
C ALA A 46 2.22 24.53 -28.69
N MET A 47 2.67 23.28 -28.80
CA MET A 47 4.03 22.95 -29.25
C MET A 47 4.30 23.44 -30.68
N LYS A 48 3.37 23.19 -31.61
CA LYS A 48 3.49 23.67 -33.01
C LYS A 48 3.50 25.20 -33.09
N ALA A 49 2.66 25.88 -32.30
CA ALA A 49 2.62 27.34 -32.23
C ALA A 49 3.92 27.93 -31.64
N ALA A 50 4.58 27.20 -30.73
CA ALA A 50 5.90 27.54 -30.22
C ALA A 50 7.06 27.19 -31.20
N GLY A 51 6.75 26.63 -32.37
CA GLY A 51 7.72 26.31 -33.41
C GLY A 51 8.49 25.00 -33.19
N LEU A 52 8.06 24.14 -32.26
CA LEU A 52 8.75 22.88 -31.99
C LEU A 52 8.65 21.93 -33.20
N PRO A 53 9.76 21.31 -33.63
CA PRO A 53 9.76 20.33 -34.69
C PRO A 53 9.28 18.96 -34.21
N HIS A 54 8.93 18.08 -35.16
CA HIS A 54 8.59 16.67 -34.91
C HIS A 54 7.53 16.46 -33.82
N VAL A 55 6.48 17.30 -33.81
CA VAL A 55 5.36 17.16 -32.87
C VAL A 55 4.49 15.98 -33.29
N GLU A 56 4.34 15.01 -32.39
CA GLU A 56 3.60 13.78 -32.60
C GLU A 56 2.53 13.61 -31.50
N ARG A 57 1.36 13.15 -31.94
CA ARG A 57 0.29 12.68 -31.07
C ARG A 57 0.33 11.16 -31.03
N LEU A 58 0.38 10.60 -29.85
CA LEU A 58 0.45 9.16 -29.61
C LEU A 58 -0.81 8.69 -28.89
N THR A 59 -1.08 7.39 -28.97
CA THR A 59 -2.10 6.72 -28.18
C THR A 59 -1.58 5.37 -27.67
N PHE A 60 -1.99 5.02 -26.46
CA PHE A 60 -1.73 3.72 -25.83
C PHE A 60 -3.06 3.07 -25.43
N PRO A 61 -3.12 1.75 -25.25
CA PRO A 61 -4.35 1.11 -24.75
C PRO A 61 -4.75 1.63 -23.36
N ALA A 62 -6.05 1.90 -23.17
CA ALA A 62 -6.69 2.17 -21.90
C ALA A 62 -7.80 1.14 -21.65
N ASP A 63 -7.40 -0.12 -21.49
CA ASP A 63 -8.28 -1.30 -21.50
C ASP A 63 -8.40 -2.00 -20.14
N GLY A 64 -7.68 -1.53 -19.11
CA GLY A 64 -7.68 -2.14 -17.80
C GLY A 64 -6.93 -3.47 -17.71
N VAL A 65 -6.23 -3.91 -18.77
CA VAL A 65 -5.54 -5.22 -18.84
C VAL A 65 -4.12 -5.15 -19.38
N THR A 66 -3.86 -4.27 -20.36
CA THR A 66 -2.52 -4.04 -20.92
C THR A 66 -1.61 -3.53 -19.81
N SER A 67 -0.35 -3.97 -19.80
CA SER A 67 0.63 -3.51 -18.82
C SER A 67 1.97 -3.19 -19.46
N TYR A 68 2.58 -2.09 -19.01
CA TYR A 68 3.96 -1.73 -19.33
C TYR A 68 4.75 -1.66 -18.04
N GLU A 69 5.86 -2.40 -17.94
CA GLU A 69 6.76 -2.32 -16.78
C GLU A 69 6.07 -2.56 -15.42
N ASP A 70 5.10 -3.48 -15.44
CA ASP A 70 4.16 -3.83 -14.35
C ASP A 70 3.12 -2.75 -13.99
N LYS A 71 3.00 -1.67 -14.77
CA LYS A 71 1.95 -0.66 -14.62
C LYS A 71 0.80 -1.06 -15.53
N ARG A 72 -0.33 -1.42 -14.95
CA ARG A 72 -1.53 -1.80 -15.69
C ARG A 72 -2.26 -0.55 -16.15
N MET A 73 -2.50 -0.46 -17.45
CA MET A 73 -3.13 0.69 -18.07
C MET A 73 -4.57 0.86 -17.59
N PRO A 74 -5.02 2.08 -17.29
CA PRO A 74 -6.35 2.34 -16.76
C PRO A 74 -7.46 1.92 -17.71
N LEU A 75 -8.68 1.73 -17.19
CA LEU A 75 -9.89 1.80 -18.01
C LEU A 75 -10.20 3.25 -18.39
N ALA A 76 -10.68 3.44 -19.63
CA ALA A 76 -11.27 4.71 -20.02
C ALA A 76 -12.55 4.99 -19.21
N TRP A 77 -12.76 6.27 -18.87
CA TRP A 77 -13.90 6.72 -18.08
C TRP A 77 -14.47 8.03 -18.60
N ASP A 78 -15.80 8.10 -18.72
CA ASP A 78 -16.53 9.33 -18.99
C ASP A 78 -17.78 9.42 -18.11
N ALA A 79 -18.14 10.65 -17.76
CA ALA A 79 -19.40 11.02 -17.13
C ALA A 79 -19.82 12.42 -17.59
N SER A 80 -21.13 12.67 -17.62
CA SER A 80 -21.71 14.00 -17.80
C SER A 80 -22.64 14.41 -16.64
N THR A 81 -23.09 13.44 -15.84
CA THR A 81 -23.94 13.65 -14.68
C THR A 81 -23.41 12.85 -13.48
N GLY A 82 -23.42 13.49 -12.31
CA GLY A 82 -23.08 12.89 -11.04
C GLY A 82 -23.66 13.75 -9.94
N LYS A 83 -24.83 13.36 -9.42
CA LYS A 83 -25.60 14.17 -8.48
C LYS A 83 -25.96 13.37 -7.23
N LEU A 84 -25.78 13.99 -6.07
CA LEU A 84 -26.15 13.48 -4.76
C LEU A 84 -27.10 14.48 -4.10
N THR A 85 -28.35 14.07 -3.89
CA THR A 85 -29.39 14.89 -3.23
C THR A 85 -29.83 14.22 -1.95
N LEU A 86 -29.66 14.88 -0.81
CA LEU A 86 -30.08 14.35 0.49
C LEU A 86 -31.61 14.40 0.61
N CYS A 87 -32.24 13.30 1.02
CA CYS A 87 -33.69 13.24 1.27
C CYS A 87 -34.03 13.82 2.66
N ASN A 88 -33.58 15.03 2.94
CA ASN A 88 -33.96 15.81 4.12
C ASN A 88 -35.12 16.76 3.81
N ALA A 89 -35.61 17.49 4.81
CA ALA A 89 -36.75 18.42 4.64
C ALA A 89 -36.53 19.46 3.52
N GLU A 90 -35.29 19.90 3.31
CA GLU A 90 -34.91 20.91 2.31
C GLU A 90 -34.53 20.31 0.94
N ARG A 91 -34.43 18.98 0.83
CA ARG A 91 -33.87 18.28 -0.35
C ARG A 91 -32.54 18.87 -0.83
N THR A 92 -31.55 18.94 0.06
CA THR A 92 -30.26 19.57 -0.18
C THR A 92 -29.44 18.82 -1.23
N VAL A 93 -28.97 19.50 -2.28
CA VAL A 93 -27.97 18.97 -3.22
C VAL A 93 -26.59 19.05 -2.57
N ALA A 94 -25.97 17.90 -2.33
CA ALA A 94 -24.69 17.79 -1.63
C ALA A 94 -23.49 17.71 -2.59
N ALA A 95 -23.70 17.17 -3.79
CA ALA A 95 -22.70 17.05 -4.84
C ALA A 95 -23.38 17.16 -6.21
N ASP A 96 -22.78 17.91 -7.13
CA ASP A 96 -23.25 18.04 -8.51
C ASP A 96 -22.07 18.23 -9.49
N TYR A 97 -21.82 17.21 -10.30
CA TYR A 97 -20.74 17.20 -11.31
C TYR A 97 -20.83 18.37 -12.29
N THR A 98 -22.04 18.83 -12.61
CA THR A 98 -22.25 19.95 -13.56
C THR A 98 -21.88 21.30 -12.96
N VAL A 99 -21.87 21.40 -11.63
CA VAL A 99 -21.39 22.58 -10.89
C VAL A 99 -19.88 22.51 -10.73
N HIS A 100 -19.34 21.35 -10.33
CA HIS A 100 -17.90 21.13 -10.24
C HIS A 100 -17.57 19.65 -10.49
N PRO A 101 -16.73 19.30 -11.48
CA PRO A 101 -16.45 17.90 -11.81
C PRO A 101 -15.87 17.06 -10.67
N PHE A 102 -15.16 17.69 -9.74
CA PHE A 102 -14.55 17.00 -8.58
C PHE A 102 -15.59 16.37 -7.66
N HIS A 103 -16.87 16.78 -7.75
CA HIS A 103 -17.94 16.18 -6.98
C HIS A 103 -18.15 14.70 -7.26
N LEU A 104 -17.78 14.21 -8.45
CA LEU A 104 -17.87 12.80 -8.80
C LEU A 104 -16.46 12.20 -8.78
N ILE A 105 -16.26 11.17 -7.96
CA ILE A 105 -14.97 10.46 -7.92
C ILE A 105 -14.82 9.67 -9.23
N LYS A 106 -13.70 9.88 -9.93
CA LYS A 106 -13.39 9.21 -11.19
C LYS A 106 -13.44 7.69 -11.02
N GLY A 107 -14.06 7.03 -12.00
CA GLY A 107 -14.37 5.62 -11.96
C GLY A 107 -15.76 5.28 -11.41
N SER A 108 -16.55 6.24 -10.92
CA SER A 108 -17.94 5.98 -10.53
C SER A 108 -18.76 5.41 -11.70
N VAL A 109 -19.62 4.42 -11.43
CA VAL A 109 -20.49 3.80 -12.44
C VAL A 109 -21.88 4.43 -12.49
N GLY A 110 -22.61 4.18 -13.58
CA GLY A 110 -23.96 4.66 -13.75
C GLY A 110 -24.97 4.09 -12.74
N THR A 111 -25.97 4.90 -12.42
CA THR A 111 -27.20 4.46 -11.74
C THR A 111 -28.20 3.91 -12.75
N ARG A 112 -29.31 3.33 -12.28
CA ARG A 112 -30.45 3.02 -13.16
C ARG A 112 -31.02 4.32 -13.77
N PRO A 113 -31.66 4.27 -14.95
CA PRO A 113 -32.35 5.42 -15.51
C PRO A 113 -33.33 6.03 -14.49
N GLY A 114 -33.25 7.35 -14.27
CA GLY A 114 -34.04 8.06 -13.26
C GLY A 114 -33.43 8.10 -11.85
N GLY A 115 -32.22 7.55 -11.67
CA GLY A 115 -31.51 7.53 -10.39
C GLY A 115 -31.91 6.40 -9.44
N GLU A 116 -31.32 6.39 -8.25
CA GLU A 116 -31.62 5.43 -7.19
C GLU A 116 -31.65 6.09 -5.81
N THR A 117 -32.50 5.60 -4.92
CA THR A 117 -32.52 6.03 -3.51
C THR A 117 -31.73 5.06 -2.65
N VAL A 118 -30.71 5.57 -1.98
CA VAL A 118 -29.80 4.80 -1.13
C VAL A 118 -29.85 5.28 0.31
N ARG A 119 -29.55 4.41 1.26
CA ARG A 119 -29.27 4.81 2.65
C ARG A 119 -27.87 5.41 2.73
N VAL A 120 -27.70 6.35 3.63
CA VAL A 120 -26.39 6.91 4.00
C VAL A 120 -26.11 6.60 5.46
N ILE A 121 -24.96 6.00 5.73
CA ILE A 121 -24.45 5.76 7.10
C ILE A 121 -23.08 6.40 7.26
N THR A 122 -22.68 6.70 8.49
CA THR A 122 -21.32 7.19 8.78
C THR A 122 -20.31 6.06 8.79
N GLU A 123 -19.03 6.40 8.62
CA GLU A 123 -17.91 5.47 8.84
C GLU A 123 -17.98 4.86 10.24
N GLN A 124 -18.30 5.63 11.29
CA GLN A 124 -18.47 5.08 12.65
C GLN A 124 -19.58 4.04 12.74
N GLN A 125 -20.72 4.26 12.08
CA GLN A 125 -21.81 3.29 12.00
C GLN A 125 -21.37 2.01 11.28
N PHE A 126 -20.69 2.14 10.14
CA PHE A 126 -20.10 1.00 9.41
C PHE A 126 -19.11 0.21 10.28
N LEU A 127 -18.17 0.90 10.93
CA LEU A 127 -17.18 0.28 11.82
C LEU A 127 -17.82 -0.32 13.08
N ALA A 128 -19.06 0.06 13.41
CA ALA A 128 -19.86 -0.52 14.48
C ALA A 128 -20.72 -1.73 14.02
N GLY A 129 -20.63 -2.14 12.75
CA GLY A 129 -21.32 -3.32 12.24
C GLY A 129 -22.76 -3.08 11.77
N GLU A 130 -23.12 -1.83 11.47
CA GLU A 130 -24.35 -1.52 10.72
C GLU A 130 -24.32 -2.17 9.33
N ASP A 131 -25.48 -2.64 8.85
CA ASP A 131 -25.59 -3.34 7.56
C ASP A 131 -25.26 -2.40 6.38
N PRO A 132 -24.17 -2.66 5.64
CA PRO A 132 -23.74 -1.77 4.57
C PRO A 132 -24.35 -2.12 3.21
N ARG A 133 -25.20 -3.16 3.09
CA ARG A 133 -25.71 -3.57 1.77
C ARG A 133 -26.48 -2.45 1.07
N GLY A 134 -26.00 -2.05 -0.11
CA GLY A 134 -26.60 -1.01 -0.95
C GLY A 134 -26.48 0.42 -0.40
N VAL A 135 -25.68 0.67 0.63
CA VAL A 135 -25.54 2.00 1.25
C VAL A 135 -24.35 2.79 0.69
N LEU A 136 -24.42 4.12 0.77
CA LEU A 136 -23.23 4.98 0.71
C LEU A 136 -22.69 5.23 2.11
N VAL A 137 -21.37 5.09 2.30
CA VAL A 137 -20.71 5.38 3.57
C VAL A 137 -20.08 6.77 3.53
N MET A 138 -20.53 7.65 4.42
CA MET A 138 -19.91 8.96 4.66
C MET A 138 -18.65 8.78 5.51
N LEU A 139 -17.49 9.05 4.91
CA LEU A 139 -16.20 8.88 5.56
C LEU A 139 -15.96 9.92 6.67
N GLU A 140 -15.06 9.62 7.59
CA GLU A 140 -14.56 10.61 8.55
C GLU A 140 -13.71 11.69 7.84
N PRO A 141 -13.63 12.93 8.38
CA PRO A 141 -12.95 14.06 7.72
C PRO A 141 -11.52 13.79 7.26
N ASN A 142 -10.79 12.96 8.00
CA ASN A 142 -9.37 12.65 7.74
C ASN A 142 -9.17 11.27 7.08
N THR A 143 -10.25 10.57 6.75
CA THR A 143 -10.19 9.28 6.04
C THR A 143 -10.11 9.53 4.55
N ALA A 144 -8.91 9.36 3.98
CA ALA A 144 -8.72 9.46 2.54
C ALA A 144 -9.45 8.32 1.80
N PRO A 145 -10.07 8.60 0.64
CA PRO A 145 -10.81 7.61 -0.15
C PRO A 145 -9.84 6.66 -0.89
N ARG A 146 -9.31 5.65 -0.18
CA ARG A 146 -8.36 4.66 -0.70
C ARG A 146 -8.93 3.24 -0.70
N GLY A 147 -8.25 2.30 -1.34
CA GLY A 147 -8.69 0.90 -1.42
C GLY A 147 -8.85 0.20 -0.07
N THR A 148 -8.09 0.61 0.94
CA THR A 148 -8.24 0.12 2.33
C THR A 148 -9.59 0.46 2.97
N VAL A 149 -10.31 1.43 2.41
CA VAL A 149 -11.64 1.88 2.84
C VAL A 149 -12.71 1.29 1.92
N LEU A 150 -12.54 1.45 0.61
CA LEU A 150 -13.53 1.01 -0.36
C LEU A 150 -13.69 -0.51 -0.38
N LYS A 151 -12.60 -1.27 -0.37
CA LYS A 151 -12.68 -2.74 -0.47
C LYS A 151 -13.50 -3.36 0.68
N PRO A 152 -13.27 -3.03 1.97
CA PRO A 152 -14.12 -3.53 3.05
C PRO A 152 -15.60 -3.16 2.93
N ILE A 153 -15.92 -1.99 2.38
CA ILE A 153 -17.30 -1.57 2.13
C ILE A 153 -17.93 -2.44 1.03
N LEU A 154 -17.24 -2.64 -0.09
CA LEU A 154 -17.70 -3.49 -1.20
C LEU A 154 -17.76 -4.97 -0.84
N ASP A 155 -16.82 -5.48 -0.02
CA ASP A 155 -16.82 -6.86 0.50
C ASP A 155 -18.09 -7.19 1.29
N GLN A 156 -18.72 -6.17 1.89
CA GLN A 156 -19.95 -6.31 2.66
C GLN A 156 -21.19 -5.82 1.88
N GLY A 157 -21.05 -5.51 0.59
CA GLY A 157 -22.16 -5.15 -0.30
C GLY A 157 -22.52 -3.66 -0.36
N GLY A 158 -21.66 -2.78 0.13
CA GLY A 158 -21.84 -1.32 0.01
C GLY A 158 -21.87 -0.83 -1.44
N ARG A 159 -22.57 0.28 -1.67
CA ARG A 159 -22.69 0.93 -2.98
C ARG A 159 -21.51 1.84 -3.30
N GLY A 160 -20.86 2.38 -2.28
CA GLY A 160 -19.68 3.22 -2.40
C GLY A 160 -19.58 4.23 -1.26
N ILE A 161 -19.03 5.41 -1.55
CA ILE A 161 -18.56 6.35 -0.53
C ILE A 161 -18.97 7.80 -0.79
N ILE A 162 -19.05 8.57 0.28
CA ILE A 162 -19.06 10.03 0.26
C ILE A 162 -17.86 10.49 1.07
N SER A 163 -16.99 11.31 0.48
CA SER A 163 -15.78 11.82 1.13
C SER A 163 -15.80 13.33 1.16
N ASP A 164 -15.37 13.90 2.28
CA ASP A 164 -15.04 15.32 2.39
C ASP A 164 -13.58 15.51 2.82
N TYR A 165 -12.76 14.47 2.67
CA TYR A 165 -11.32 14.55 2.85
C TYR A 165 -10.77 15.59 1.88
N VAL A 166 -10.03 16.57 2.40
CA VAL A 166 -9.31 17.55 1.58
C VAL A 166 -8.10 18.08 2.33
N VAL A 167 -6.96 18.21 1.65
CA VAL A 167 -5.78 18.86 2.22
C VAL A 167 -6.01 20.38 2.28
N GLY A 168 -5.79 20.98 3.44
CA GLY A 168 -6.13 22.40 3.68
C GLY A 168 -7.58 22.63 4.15
N ARG A 169 -8.26 21.59 4.63
CA ARG A 169 -9.67 21.60 5.08
C ARG A 169 -10.11 22.82 5.91
N TYR A 170 -9.30 23.25 6.86
CA TYR A 170 -9.67 24.34 7.77
C TYR A 170 -9.49 25.72 7.16
N ASP A 171 -8.53 25.87 6.25
CA ASP A 171 -8.27 27.11 5.52
C ASP A 171 -9.25 27.27 4.35
N HIS A 172 -9.66 26.15 3.73
CA HIS A 172 -10.52 26.10 2.56
C HIS A 172 -11.74 25.17 2.74
N PRO A 173 -12.67 25.49 3.65
CA PRO A 173 -13.81 24.62 4.01
C PRO A 173 -14.89 24.46 2.92
N ASP A 174 -14.79 25.19 1.80
CA ASP A 174 -15.63 25.03 0.60
C ASP A 174 -14.92 24.35 -0.56
N SER A 175 -13.64 24.02 -0.40
CA SER A 175 -12.90 23.34 -1.45
C SER A 175 -13.28 21.87 -1.56
N LEU A 176 -12.96 21.30 -2.71
CA LEU A 176 -13.16 19.89 -3.04
C LEU A 176 -11.81 19.24 -3.28
N GLN A 177 -11.66 18.01 -2.79
CA GLN A 177 -10.55 17.17 -3.17
C GLN A 177 -10.81 16.54 -4.54
N TRP A 178 -9.83 16.67 -5.43
CA TRP A 178 -9.75 15.83 -6.60
C TRP A 178 -9.28 14.43 -6.20
N VAL A 179 -10.09 13.43 -6.57
CA VAL A 179 -9.80 12.03 -6.28
C VAL A 179 -9.63 11.30 -7.61
N THR A 180 -8.37 11.03 -7.94
CA THR A 180 -7.90 10.41 -9.19
C THR A 180 -8.61 9.08 -9.51
N ALA A 181 -8.84 8.25 -8.49
CA ALA A 181 -9.84 7.19 -8.40
C ALA A 181 -9.86 6.63 -6.97
N CYS A 182 -10.88 5.84 -6.63
CA CYS A 182 -10.86 4.97 -5.46
C CYS A 182 -10.86 3.52 -5.95
N THR A 183 -9.69 2.89 -6.05
CA THR A 183 -9.55 1.51 -6.55
C THR A 183 -9.56 0.50 -5.40
N GLU A 184 -9.74 -0.79 -5.66
CA GLU A 184 -9.65 -1.82 -4.60
C GLU A 184 -8.22 -2.27 -4.31
N GLY A 185 -7.24 -1.75 -5.06
CA GLY A 185 -5.82 -2.07 -4.96
C GLY A 185 -4.96 -0.85 -4.68
N ALA A 186 -3.68 -0.95 -5.05
CA ALA A 186 -2.73 0.15 -4.96
C ALA A 186 -2.72 1.05 -6.23
N ASN A 187 -3.53 0.71 -7.23
CA ASN A 187 -3.60 1.41 -8.52
C ASN A 187 -4.23 2.80 -8.34
N TRP A 188 -3.81 3.77 -9.13
CA TRP A 188 -4.34 5.15 -9.08
C TRP A 188 -5.55 5.38 -9.96
N HIS A 189 -5.80 4.45 -10.88
CA HIS A 189 -6.97 4.46 -11.74
C HIS A 189 -7.62 3.08 -11.77
N VAL A 190 -8.93 3.07 -12.02
CA VAL A 190 -9.74 1.85 -12.07
C VAL A 190 -9.25 0.91 -13.18
N GLN A 191 -9.15 -0.37 -12.84
CA GLN A 191 -8.74 -1.46 -13.72
C GLN A 191 -9.91 -2.41 -13.99
N CYS A 192 -9.74 -3.35 -14.93
CA CYS A 192 -10.80 -4.31 -15.28
C CYS A 192 -11.22 -5.24 -14.12
N GLU A 193 -10.35 -5.41 -13.12
CA GLU A 193 -10.60 -6.27 -11.97
C GLU A 193 -11.35 -5.54 -10.84
N ASP A 194 -11.47 -4.21 -10.88
CA ASP A 194 -12.12 -3.43 -9.83
C ASP A 194 -13.63 -3.49 -9.94
N ARG A 195 -14.28 -3.79 -8.80
CA ARG A 195 -15.73 -3.83 -8.67
C ARG A 195 -16.35 -2.44 -8.91
N GLU A 196 -17.63 -2.47 -9.28
CA GLU A 196 -18.42 -1.27 -9.46
C GLU A 196 -18.62 -0.54 -8.13
N PHE A 197 -18.53 0.79 -8.16
CA PHE A 197 -18.83 1.67 -7.03
C PHE A 197 -19.32 3.02 -7.53
N ILE A 198 -19.94 3.79 -6.65
CA ILE A 198 -20.22 5.23 -6.84
C ILE A 198 -19.57 6.02 -5.71
N GLY A 199 -18.81 7.05 -6.05
CA GLY A 199 -18.11 7.90 -5.09
C GLY A 199 -18.39 9.37 -5.31
N PHE A 200 -18.66 10.10 -4.24
CA PHE A 200 -18.83 11.56 -4.29
C PHE A 200 -17.80 12.26 -3.40
N SER A 201 -17.23 13.36 -3.88
CA SER A 201 -16.53 14.33 -3.03
C SER A 201 -17.49 15.47 -2.69
N VAL A 202 -17.51 15.88 -1.43
CA VAL A 202 -18.30 17.03 -0.95
C VAL A 202 -17.40 17.98 -0.17
N THR A 203 -17.85 19.22 0.01
CA THR A 203 -17.07 20.18 0.80
C THR A 203 -17.03 19.76 2.28
N PRO A 204 -15.99 20.15 3.03
CA PRO A 204 -15.92 19.97 4.48
C PRO A 204 -17.21 20.30 5.23
N ARG A 205 -17.81 21.46 4.95
CA ARG A 205 -19.08 21.87 5.58
C ARG A 205 -20.25 20.95 5.25
N MET A 206 -20.34 20.51 3.99
CA MET A 206 -21.38 19.57 3.58
C MET A 206 -21.18 18.20 4.23
N GLY A 207 -19.94 17.72 4.34
CA GLY A 207 -19.64 16.47 5.03
C GLY A 207 -20.03 16.48 6.50
N ASP A 208 -19.77 17.58 7.22
CA ASP A 208 -20.20 17.76 8.61
C ASP A 208 -21.73 17.70 8.73
N ARG A 209 -22.45 18.33 7.79
CA ARG A 209 -23.91 18.29 7.72
C ARG A 209 -24.43 16.87 7.46
N ILE A 210 -23.83 16.13 6.52
CA ILE A 210 -24.22 14.74 6.22
C ILE A 210 -24.04 13.85 7.46
N ARG A 211 -22.89 13.95 8.15
CA ARG A 211 -22.64 13.18 9.38
C ARG A 211 -23.66 13.51 10.47
N GLN A 212 -23.98 14.78 10.69
CA GLN A 212 -25.01 15.20 11.66
C GLN A 212 -26.39 14.61 11.33
N LEU A 213 -26.79 14.61 10.05
CA LEU A 213 -28.06 14.04 9.62
C LEU A 213 -28.07 12.50 9.73
N ALA A 214 -27.01 11.82 9.31
CA ALA A 214 -26.88 10.36 9.39
C ALA A 214 -26.92 9.84 10.84
N ASN A 215 -26.29 10.57 11.77
CA ASN A 215 -26.29 10.22 13.20
C ASN A 215 -27.67 10.37 13.87
N ARG A 216 -28.62 11.09 13.28
CA ARG A 216 -30.03 11.12 13.75
C ARG A 216 -30.81 9.88 13.30
N GLY A 217 -30.23 9.05 12.44
CA GLY A 217 -30.81 7.80 11.94
C GLY A 217 -31.66 7.99 10.68
N GLY A 218 -31.63 6.99 9.79
CA GLY A 218 -32.55 6.89 8.66
C GLY A 218 -32.29 7.83 7.47
N LEU A 219 -31.10 8.45 7.38
CA LEU A 219 -30.76 9.31 6.24
C LEU A 219 -30.78 8.51 4.93
N LYS A 220 -31.48 9.06 3.94
CA LYS A 220 -31.49 8.59 2.56
C LYS A 220 -30.97 9.69 1.63
N ALA A 221 -30.48 9.29 0.47
CA ALA A 221 -30.12 10.19 -0.61
C ALA A 221 -30.60 9.62 -1.95
N GLU A 222 -30.98 10.51 -2.86
CA GLU A 222 -31.17 10.21 -4.27
C GLU A 222 -29.86 10.47 -5.00
N ILE A 223 -29.42 9.49 -5.78
CA ILE A 223 -28.21 9.59 -6.60
C ILE A 223 -28.53 9.35 -8.07
N GLU A 224 -27.89 10.14 -8.92
CA GLU A 224 -27.95 10.03 -10.38
C GLU A 224 -26.52 10.08 -10.92
N CYS A 225 -26.13 9.10 -11.73
CA CYS A 225 -24.83 9.08 -12.37
C CYS A 225 -24.93 8.36 -13.72
N ASP A 226 -24.22 8.86 -14.72
CA ASP A 226 -24.08 8.23 -16.04
C ASP A 226 -22.65 7.70 -16.30
N GLY A 227 -21.83 7.63 -15.24
CA GLY A 227 -20.44 7.24 -15.32
C GLY A 227 -20.25 5.88 -15.99
N ARG A 228 -19.39 5.83 -17.01
CA ARG A 228 -19.13 4.62 -17.79
C ARG A 228 -17.64 4.30 -17.77
N ARG A 229 -17.31 3.04 -17.51
CA ARG A 229 -15.97 2.46 -17.67
C ARG A 229 -15.95 1.66 -18.97
N TYR A 230 -14.91 1.78 -19.78
CA TYR A 230 -14.80 1.08 -21.05
C TYR A 230 -13.33 0.94 -21.49
N ALA A 231 -13.06 0.04 -22.43
CA ALA A 231 -11.76 0.00 -23.10
C ALA A 231 -11.67 1.14 -24.10
N GLY A 232 -10.62 1.97 -24.00
CA GLY A 232 -10.39 3.11 -24.87
C GLY A 232 -8.91 3.29 -25.19
N GLU A 233 -8.55 4.52 -25.54
CA GLU A 233 -7.18 4.92 -25.85
C GLU A 233 -6.73 6.03 -24.90
N LEU A 234 -5.56 5.87 -24.29
CA LEU A 234 -4.90 6.90 -23.50
C LEU A 234 -4.02 7.74 -24.43
N PRO A 235 -4.33 9.03 -24.65
CA PRO A 235 -3.53 9.87 -25.53
C PRO A 235 -2.26 10.39 -24.81
N ALA A 236 -1.23 10.70 -25.59
CA ALA A 236 -0.01 11.38 -25.15
C ALA A 236 0.53 12.29 -26.26
N ALA A 237 1.35 13.27 -25.90
CA ALA A 237 2.03 14.15 -26.84
C ALA A 237 3.55 14.06 -26.67
N THR A 238 4.28 14.14 -27.79
CA THR A 238 5.73 14.26 -27.78
C THR A 238 6.21 15.24 -28.85
N ALA A 239 7.39 15.80 -28.64
CA ALA A 239 8.14 16.53 -29.65
C ALA A 239 9.62 16.22 -29.50
N LEU A 240 10.36 16.26 -30.61
CA LEU A 240 11.81 16.02 -30.62
C LEU A 240 12.52 17.22 -31.24
N ILE A 241 13.37 17.89 -30.47
CA ILE A 241 14.33 18.88 -30.97
C ILE A 241 15.66 18.17 -31.25
N PRO A 242 16.09 18.06 -32.51
CA PRO A 242 17.33 17.36 -32.85
C PRO A 242 18.56 18.10 -32.31
N GLY A 243 19.43 17.35 -31.65
CA GLY A 243 20.78 17.79 -31.31
C GLY A 243 21.80 17.37 -32.36
N ARG A 244 23.07 17.74 -32.14
CA ARG A 244 24.21 17.26 -32.93
C ARG A 244 24.40 15.74 -32.79
N ARG A 245 23.97 15.19 -31.66
CA ARG A 245 23.98 13.77 -31.33
C ARG A 245 22.57 13.20 -31.24
N PRO A 246 22.38 11.92 -31.60
CA PRO A 246 21.08 11.26 -31.53
C PRO A 246 20.64 10.93 -30.11
N GLU A 247 21.54 10.90 -29.12
CA GLU A 247 21.20 10.67 -27.72
C GLU A 247 20.27 11.76 -27.18
N GLU A 248 19.33 11.35 -26.34
CA GLU A 248 18.20 12.17 -25.92
C GLU A 248 18.27 12.51 -24.43
N ILE A 249 17.93 13.75 -24.11
CA ILE A 249 17.53 14.19 -22.78
C ILE A 249 16.02 14.33 -22.77
N TRP A 250 15.36 13.68 -21.82
CA TRP A 250 13.90 13.74 -21.72
C TRP A 250 13.46 14.86 -20.79
N LEU A 251 12.45 15.61 -21.23
CA LEU A 251 11.66 16.53 -20.42
C LEU A 251 10.30 15.89 -20.22
N LEU A 252 9.99 15.53 -18.98
CA LEU A 252 8.72 14.92 -18.60
C LEU A 252 7.88 15.95 -17.84
N ALA A 253 6.58 15.97 -18.11
CA ALA A 253 5.57 16.61 -17.29
C ALA A 253 4.27 15.84 -17.51
N HIS A 254 3.52 15.55 -16.45
CA HIS A 254 2.34 14.72 -16.63
C HIS A 254 1.13 15.55 -17.05
N THR A 255 0.15 14.88 -17.63
CA THR A 255 -1.12 15.47 -18.05
C THR A 255 -2.28 14.79 -17.31
N PHE A 256 -3.47 15.35 -17.45
CA PHE A 256 -4.76 14.80 -16.99
C PHE A 256 -5.06 14.96 -15.50
N GLU A 257 -4.26 15.80 -14.84
CA GLU A 257 -4.50 16.28 -13.50
C GLU A 257 -5.05 17.71 -13.60
N PRO A 258 -6.32 17.92 -13.23
CA PRO A 258 -7.07 19.15 -13.52
C PRO A 258 -6.72 20.30 -12.56
N LEU A 259 -5.43 20.54 -12.33
CA LEU A 259 -4.91 21.53 -11.39
C LEU A 259 -3.80 22.31 -12.09
N GLN A 260 -3.67 23.59 -11.75
CA GLN A 260 -2.74 24.46 -12.48
C GLN A 260 -1.29 24.16 -12.18
N ASP A 261 -0.94 23.95 -10.91
CA ASP A 261 0.42 23.64 -10.47
C ASP A 261 0.67 22.14 -10.31
N ASP A 262 -0.24 21.29 -10.80
CA ASP A 262 -0.23 19.82 -10.65
C ASP A 262 -1.10 19.20 -11.77
N ASP A 263 -0.68 19.20 -13.04
CA ASP A 263 0.63 19.64 -13.56
C ASP A 263 0.53 20.44 -14.88
N SER A 264 -0.55 21.21 -15.07
CA SER A 264 -0.64 22.09 -16.25
C SER A 264 0.54 23.09 -16.36
N ALA A 265 1.12 23.51 -15.23
CA ALA A 265 2.29 24.35 -15.15
C ALA A 265 3.56 23.65 -15.66
N GLY A 266 3.80 22.39 -15.29
CA GLY A 266 4.93 21.61 -15.81
C GLY A 266 4.89 21.49 -17.33
N VAL A 267 3.71 21.26 -17.90
CA VAL A 267 3.51 21.21 -19.37
C VAL A 267 3.81 22.56 -20.03
N ALA A 268 3.23 23.65 -19.51
CA ALA A 268 3.45 25.00 -20.05
C ALA A 268 4.92 25.42 -19.95
N ALA A 269 5.56 25.14 -18.81
CA ALA A 269 6.99 25.36 -18.59
C ALA A 269 7.84 24.54 -19.56
N GLY A 270 7.50 23.27 -19.78
CA GLY A 270 8.22 22.38 -20.70
C GLY A 270 8.26 22.89 -22.14
N ILE A 271 7.11 23.36 -22.65
CA ILE A 271 7.01 23.96 -24.00
C ILE A 271 7.86 25.24 -24.09
N GLU A 272 7.82 26.08 -23.06
CA GLU A 272 8.59 27.32 -23.04
C GLU A 272 10.10 27.06 -22.92
N ILE A 273 10.52 26.12 -22.07
CA ILE A 273 11.93 25.69 -21.95
C ILE A 273 12.44 25.25 -23.32
N ALA A 274 11.70 24.39 -24.01
CA ALA A 274 12.05 23.91 -25.34
C ALA A 274 12.20 25.05 -26.36
N ARG A 275 11.30 26.03 -26.33
CA ARG A 275 11.39 27.24 -27.16
C ARG A 275 12.67 28.04 -26.88
N GLN A 276 13.05 28.18 -25.62
CA GLN A 276 14.27 28.87 -25.22
C GLN A 276 15.53 28.12 -25.66
N ILE A 277 15.54 26.78 -25.53
CA ILE A 277 16.64 25.93 -26.02
C ILE A 277 16.86 26.14 -27.53
N MET A 278 15.79 26.09 -28.34
CA MET A 278 15.91 26.34 -29.79
C MET A 278 16.45 27.74 -30.11
N ALA A 279 16.05 28.76 -29.34
CA ALA A 279 16.51 30.13 -29.51
C ALA A 279 18.00 30.32 -29.17
N MET A 280 18.60 29.42 -28.38
CA MET A 280 20.02 29.44 -28.01
C MET A 280 20.91 28.61 -28.94
N GLY A 281 20.33 27.97 -29.96
CA GLY A 281 21.05 27.24 -31.01
C GLY A 281 20.86 25.73 -30.95
N THR A 282 21.65 25.00 -31.74
CA THR A 282 21.56 23.54 -31.82
C THR A 282 22.26 22.89 -30.61
N PRO A 283 21.52 22.14 -29.75
CA PRO A 283 22.12 21.47 -28.61
C PRO A 283 23.04 20.32 -29.04
N GLU A 284 23.91 19.86 -28.12
CA GLU A 284 24.75 18.68 -28.36
C GLU A 284 23.88 17.42 -28.36
N TYR A 285 23.03 17.25 -27.35
CA TYR A 285 22.06 16.14 -27.25
C TYR A 285 20.68 16.56 -27.76
N SER A 286 19.90 15.61 -28.29
CA SER A 286 18.51 15.86 -28.68
C SER A 286 17.64 16.07 -27.44
N LEU A 287 16.66 16.98 -27.50
CA LEU A 287 15.68 17.17 -26.42
C LEU A 287 14.34 16.55 -26.83
N ARG A 288 13.83 15.62 -26.03
CA ARG A 288 12.50 15.03 -26.23
C ARG A 288 11.54 15.48 -25.14
N LEU A 289 10.41 16.05 -25.53
CA LEU A 289 9.32 16.39 -24.62
C LEU A 289 8.35 15.22 -24.56
N ILE A 290 7.89 14.87 -23.37
CA ILE A 290 6.94 13.78 -23.13
C ILE A 290 5.86 14.32 -22.20
N PHE A 291 4.66 14.49 -22.75
CA PHE A 291 3.47 14.87 -22.00
C PHE A 291 2.47 13.72 -22.05
N ALA A 292 2.32 13.03 -20.93
CA ALA A 292 1.52 11.82 -20.83
C ALA A 292 0.94 11.67 -19.43
N MET A 293 -0.01 10.75 -19.25
CA MET A 293 -0.53 10.42 -17.92
C MET A 293 0.61 10.01 -16.99
N GLU A 294 0.59 10.54 -15.77
CA GLU A 294 1.55 10.22 -14.72
C GLU A 294 1.65 8.71 -14.54
N LEU A 295 2.89 8.21 -14.33
CA LEU A 295 3.25 6.80 -14.19
C LEU A 295 2.94 5.92 -15.43
N TYR A 296 1.66 5.75 -15.77
CA TYR A 296 1.15 4.86 -16.81
C TYR A 296 1.58 5.28 -18.22
N GLY A 297 1.39 6.56 -18.54
CA GLY A 297 1.76 7.12 -19.84
C GLY A 297 3.27 7.12 -20.04
N PHE A 298 4.04 7.44 -19.00
CA PHE A 298 5.50 7.37 -19.02
C PHE A 298 6.02 5.94 -19.18
N ALA A 299 5.44 4.95 -18.48
CA ALA A 299 5.80 3.55 -18.64
C ALA A 299 5.50 3.05 -20.05
N ALA A 300 4.33 3.42 -20.60
CA ALA A 300 3.95 3.08 -21.97
C ALA A 300 4.88 3.74 -22.99
N PHE A 301 5.22 5.02 -22.81
CA PHE A 301 6.17 5.73 -23.66
C PHE A 301 7.54 5.05 -23.65
N HIS A 302 8.12 4.82 -22.47
CA HIS A 302 9.43 4.21 -22.35
C HIS A 302 9.49 2.79 -22.92
N ALA A 303 8.43 2.00 -22.72
CA ALA A 303 8.35 0.65 -23.28
C ALA A 303 8.34 0.63 -24.82
N ASN A 304 7.87 1.71 -25.48
CA ASN A 304 7.75 1.79 -26.94
C ASN A 304 8.91 2.57 -27.61
N PHE A 305 9.57 3.49 -26.90
CA PHE A 305 10.64 4.34 -27.44
C PHE A 305 11.99 4.03 -26.77
N LYS A 306 12.70 3.01 -27.27
CA LYS A 306 13.96 2.52 -26.67
C LYS A 306 15.21 2.97 -27.43
N GLY A 307 16.28 3.26 -26.69
CA GLY A 307 17.66 3.14 -27.18
C GLY A 307 18.43 4.43 -27.47
N LYS A 308 17.93 5.61 -27.06
CA LYS A 308 18.66 6.89 -27.22
C LYS A 308 18.68 7.76 -25.97
N VAL A 309 17.78 7.55 -25.03
CA VAL A 309 17.72 8.34 -23.80
C VAL A 309 18.92 8.06 -22.90
N ILE A 310 19.52 9.11 -22.35
CA ILE A 310 20.65 9.03 -21.42
C ILE A 310 20.37 9.68 -20.05
N GLY A 311 19.21 10.33 -19.92
CA GLY A 311 18.72 10.94 -18.68
C GLY A 311 17.62 11.96 -18.96
N GLY A 312 17.10 12.61 -17.93
CA GLY A 312 16.04 13.59 -18.08
C GLY A 312 15.75 14.42 -16.84
N ALA A 313 14.74 15.27 -16.93
CA ALA A 313 14.12 15.89 -15.77
C ALA A 313 12.60 15.84 -15.86
N ASN A 314 11.96 15.60 -14.73
CA ASN A 314 10.52 15.75 -14.54
C ASN A 314 10.22 17.15 -13.99
N LEU A 315 9.21 17.79 -14.57
CA LEU A 315 8.70 19.10 -14.20
C LEU A 315 7.38 19.04 -13.44
N ASP A 316 6.96 17.84 -13.00
CA ASP A 316 5.80 17.71 -12.13
C ASP A 316 5.90 18.69 -10.95
N SER A 317 4.82 19.44 -10.80
CA SER A 317 4.59 20.31 -9.68
C SER A 317 5.68 21.37 -9.59
N ILE A 318 6.14 21.91 -10.73
CA ILE A 318 7.11 23.01 -10.74
C ILE A 318 6.56 24.21 -9.92
N PRO A 319 7.36 24.82 -9.03
CA PRO A 319 6.84 25.91 -8.20
C PRO A 319 6.45 27.12 -9.05
N SER A 320 5.35 27.74 -8.65
CA SER A 320 4.68 28.78 -9.44
C SER A 320 4.15 29.93 -8.58
N LYS A 321 4.50 29.94 -7.29
CA LYS A 321 4.09 30.96 -6.31
C LYS A 321 5.26 31.37 -5.42
N SER A 322 5.25 32.61 -4.95
CA SER A 322 6.25 33.17 -4.04
C SER A 322 6.26 32.49 -2.65
N CYS A 323 5.16 31.86 -2.24
CA CYS A 323 5.10 31.04 -1.03
C CYS A 323 5.69 29.63 -1.19
N MET A 324 6.17 29.27 -2.39
CA MET A 324 6.79 28.00 -2.69
C MET A 324 8.31 28.14 -2.90
N PHE A 325 9.03 27.03 -2.82
CA PHE A 325 10.43 26.87 -3.20
C PHE A 325 10.62 25.58 -3.99
N CYS A 326 11.73 25.48 -4.75
CA CYS A 326 12.03 24.31 -5.57
C CYS A 326 12.91 23.30 -4.83
N LYS A 327 12.40 22.09 -4.60
CA LYS A 327 13.20 20.94 -4.18
C LYS A 327 13.77 20.27 -5.43
N LEU A 328 15.10 20.35 -5.57
CA LEU A 328 15.84 19.72 -6.66
C LEU A 328 16.24 18.31 -6.23
N THR A 329 15.59 17.28 -6.78
CA THR A 329 15.79 15.90 -6.34
C THR A 329 16.64 15.13 -7.36
N PRO A 330 17.82 14.62 -6.99
CA PRO A 330 18.61 13.76 -7.87
C PRO A 330 18.06 12.32 -7.91
N PRO A 331 18.28 11.56 -9.00
CA PRO A 331 17.94 10.14 -9.05
C PRO A 331 18.84 9.30 -8.13
N ILE A 332 18.39 8.10 -7.75
CA ILE A 332 19.24 7.10 -7.11
C ILE A 332 20.49 6.78 -7.96
N PRO A 333 21.68 6.64 -7.35
CA PRO A 333 22.97 6.65 -8.06
C PRO A 333 23.38 5.28 -8.64
N HIS A 334 22.49 4.62 -9.38
CA HIS A 334 22.80 3.35 -10.03
C HIS A 334 23.12 3.48 -11.53
N VAL A 335 22.74 4.61 -12.14
CA VAL A 335 23.00 4.90 -13.55
C VAL A 335 23.77 6.22 -13.65
N PRO A 336 24.96 6.26 -14.27
CA PRO A 336 25.73 7.51 -14.39
C PRO A 336 25.01 8.56 -15.23
N PHE A 337 24.92 9.80 -14.73
CA PHE A 337 24.32 10.92 -15.45
C PHE A 337 24.95 12.26 -15.08
N HIS A 338 25.45 13.01 -16.07
CA HIS A 338 26.10 14.31 -15.82
C HIS A 338 25.13 15.39 -15.35
N GLY A 339 23.83 15.22 -15.61
CA GLY A 339 22.80 16.14 -15.13
C GLY A 339 22.70 16.23 -13.60
N VAL A 340 23.18 15.21 -12.87
CA VAL A 340 23.22 15.23 -11.39
C VAL A 340 24.22 16.26 -10.86
N GLU A 341 25.42 16.33 -11.42
CA GLU A 341 26.43 17.32 -11.00
C GLU A 341 26.01 18.74 -11.40
N ILE A 342 25.37 18.89 -12.56
CA ILE A 342 24.78 20.17 -12.98
C ILE A 342 23.63 20.59 -12.06
N LEU A 343 22.84 19.64 -11.54
CA LEU A 343 21.78 19.91 -10.57
C LEU A 343 22.36 20.44 -9.24
N LYS A 344 23.48 19.87 -8.78
CA LYS A 344 24.19 20.33 -7.58
C LYS A 344 24.76 21.75 -7.78
N GLU A 345 25.43 22.00 -8.90
CA GLU A 345 25.94 23.34 -9.26
C GLU A 345 24.80 24.37 -9.31
N LEU A 346 23.63 23.98 -9.82
CA LEU A 346 22.43 24.81 -9.85
C LEU A 346 21.96 25.17 -8.43
N ALA A 347 21.84 24.18 -7.55
CA ALA A 347 21.44 24.38 -6.15
C ALA A 347 22.41 25.30 -5.38
N GLU A 348 23.71 25.10 -5.58
CA GLU A 348 24.76 25.96 -4.99
C GLU A 348 24.69 27.39 -5.53
N THR A 349 24.37 27.56 -6.82
CA THR A 349 24.32 28.87 -7.47
C THR A 349 23.07 29.68 -7.08
N PHE A 350 21.93 29.02 -6.93
CA PHE A 350 20.60 29.65 -6.79
C PHE A 350 19.89 29.36 -5.46
N GLY A 351 20.58 28.82 -4.45
CA GLY A 351 19.96 28.44 -3.17
C GLY A 351 19.06 29.51 -2.53
N ASP A 352 19.42 30.79 -2.67
CA ASP A 352 18.67 31.92 -2.11
C ASP A 352 17.68 32.61 -3.08
N HIS A 353 17.82 32.42 -4.40
CA HIS A 353 16.99 33.09 -5.41
C HIS A 353 17.17 32.50 -6.83
N PRO A 354 16.10 32.02 -7.51
CA PRO A 354 14.85 31.53 -6.94
C PRO A 354 15.13 30.43 -5.92
N GLN A 355 14.51 30.51 -4.74
CA GLN A 355 14.84 29.65 -3.60
C GLN A 355 14.75 28.18 -3.98
N CYS A 356 15.88 27.47 -3.94
CA CYS A 356 15.96 26.06 -4.25
C CYS A 356 16.81 25.31 -3.23
N VAL A 357 16.46 24.06 -2.99
CA VAL A 357 17.13 23.19 -2.01
C VAL A 357 17.41 21.85 -2.67
N LEU A 358 18.66 21.40 -2.60
CA LEU A 358 19.02 20.06 -3.04
C LEU A 358 18.42 19.02 -2.09
N GLY A 359 17.63 18.10 -2.63
CA GLY A 359 17.08 16.96 -1.91
C GLY A 359 18.04 15.77 -1.85
N GLN A 360 17.63 14.75 -1.10
CA GLN A 360 18.28 13.43 -1.13
C GLN A 360 17.93 12.68 -2.43
N PRO A 361 18.77 11.73 -2.89
CA PRO A 361 18.43 10.87 -4.01
C PRO A 361 17.10 10.14 -3.82
N ASP A 362 16.30 10.07 -4.88
CA ASP A 362 15.03 9.33 -4.85
C ASP A 362 14.69 8.62 -6.16
N CYS A 363 13.65 7.80 -6.10
CA CYS A 363 13.10 7.07 -7.24
C CYS A 363 11.58 6.88 -7.10
N ASP A 364 10.93 7.90 -6.54
CA ASP A 364 9.48 8.01 -6.33
C ASP A 364 8.70 7.92 -7.66
N ASP A 365 7.38 8.09 -7.60
CA ASP A 365 6.48 8.08 -8.76
C ASP A 365 7.03 8.79 -9.99
N ASP A 366 7.21 10.09 -9.99
CA ASP A 366 7.63 10.85 -11.17
C ASP A 366 9.09 10.63 -11.59
N MET A 367 9.82 9.85 -10.79
CA MET A 367 11.21 9.50 -11.00
C MET A 367 11.41 8.00 -11.20
N PHE A 368 10.34 7.19 -11.30
CA PHE A 368 10.43 5.72 -11.30
C PHE A 368 11.26 5.14 -12.45
N LEU A 369 11.37 5.89 -13.56
CA LEU A 369 12.24 5.55 -14.69
C LEU A 369 13.74 5.61 -14.35
N SER A 370 14.10 6.14 -13.19
CA SER A 370 15.45 6.08 -12.62
C SER A 370 15.82 4.70 -12.06
N ASP A 371 14.89 3.73 -12.10
CA ASP A 371 15.19 2.32 -11.88
C ASP A 371 16.37 1.88 -12.78
N SER A 372 17.30 1.11 -12.21
CA SER A 372 18.48 0.67 -12.95
C SER A 372 18.12 -0.18 -14.16
N SER A 373 16.97 -0.87 -14.11
CA SER A 373 16.48 -1.72 -15.19
C SER A 373 15.86 -0.95 -16.37
N THR A 374 15.38 0.27 -16.12
CA THR A 374 14.90 1.21 -17.16
C THR A 374 16.04 2.06 -17.70
N ALA A 375 17.04 2.37 -16.87
CA ALA A 375 18.27 3.08 -17.22
C ALA A 375 18.03 4.53 -17.70
N VAL A 376 17.04 5.22 -17.13
CA VAL A 376 16.71 6.62 -17.44
C VAL A 376 16.81 7.47 -16.17
N PRO A 377 18.02 7.88 -15.77
CA PRO A 377 18.21 8.72 -14.59
C PRO A 377 17.49 10.06 -14.78
N THR A 378 16.49 10.32 -13.96
CA THR A 378 15.61 11.51 -14.06
C THR A 378 15.79 12.35 -12.81
N VAL A 379 16.09 13.65 -12.96
CA VAL A 379 16.03 14.61 -11.84
C VAL A 379 14.63 15.19 -11.71
N TRP A 380 14.26 15.77 -10.58
CA TRP A 380 12.91 16.35 -10.40
C TRP A 380 12.95 17.76 -9.81
N PHE A 381 12.18 18.66 -10.43
CA PHE A 381 11.99 20.06 -10.04
C PHE A 381 10.65 20.23 -9.31
N MET A 382 10.59 19.82 -8.05
CA MET A 382 9.33 19.72 -7.31
C MET A 382 9.06 20.95 -6.44
N LYS A 383 7.82 21.48 -6.41
CA LYS A 383 7.40 22.50 -5.46
C LYS A 383 7.40 21.96 -4.04
N ARG A 384 7.75 22.83 -3.10
CA ARG A 384 7.47 22.67 -1.67
C ARG A 384 6.99 24.00 -1.11
N TYR A 385 6.10 23.95 -0.13
CA TYR A 385 5.59 25.15 0.54
C TYR A 385 6.58 25.64 1.60
N LYS A 386 6.78 26.96 1.66
CA LYS A 386 7.58 27.57 2.72
C LYS A 386 6.90 27.35 4.08
N PRO A 387 7.68 27.17 5.17
CA PRO A 387 7.11 27.01 6.52
C PRO A 387 6.08 28.09 6.86
N GLY A 388 4.95 27.69 7.44
CA GLY A 388 3.85 28.58 7.78
C GLY A 388 2.85 28.86 6.65
N SER A 389 3.08 28.36 5.43
CA SER A 389 2.12 28.43 4.33
C SER A 389 1.14 27.25 4.37
N THR A 390 -0.11 27.48 3.94
CA THR A 390 -1.08 26.40 3.72
C THR A 390 -0.59 25.51 2.58
N THR A 391 -0.38 24.23 2.89
CA THR A 391 -0.07 23.21 1.88
C THR A 391 -1.37 22.78 1.21
N LEU A 392 -1.37 22.76 -0.12
CA LEU A 392 -2.46 22.23 -0.93
C LEU A 392 -1.94 21.02 -1.70
N TRP A 393 -2.80 20.04 -1.88
CA TRP A 393 -2.56 18.89 -2.73
C TRP A 393 -3.91 18.37 -3.22
N HIS A 394 -4.07 18.27 -4.53
CA HIS A 394 -5.32 17.86 -5.18
C HIS A 394 -6.54 18.66 -4.69
N ASN A 395 -6.36 19.94 -4.36
CA ASN A 395 -7.40 20.82 -3.85
C ASN A 395 -7.97 21.66 -5.01
N SER A 396 -9.30 21.80 -5.09
CA SER A 396 -9.98 22.58 -6.14
C SER A 396 -9.53 24.03 -6.25
N VAL A 397 -8.97 24.62 -5.19
CA VAL A 397 -8.35 25.96 -5.21
C VAL A 397 -7.21 26.03 -6.23
N GLN A 398 -6.49 24.93 -6.47
CA GLN A 398 -5.42 24.85 -7.47
C GLN A 398 -5.97 24.90 -8.90
N ALA A 399 -7.28 24.71 -9.11
CA ALA A 399 -7.94 24.81 -10.42
C ALA A 399 -8.58 26.20 -10.67
N GLU A 400 -8.51 27.12 -9.69
CA GLU A 400 -9.15 28.43 -9.77
C GLU A 400 -8.28 29.46 -10.52
N LYS A 401 -8.91 30.27 -11.36
CA LYS A 401 -8.23 31.33 -12.11
C LYS A 401 -7.45 32.26 -11.17
N GLY A 402 -6.22 32.61 -11.56
CA GLY A 402 -5.34 33.48 -10.76
C GLY A 402 -4.61 32.75 -9.62
N PHE A 403 -4.61 31.41 -9.62
CA PHE A 403 -3.87 30.63 -8.63
C PHE A 403 -2.35 30.78 -8.75
N LEU A 404 -1.82 30.80 -9.98
CA LEU A 404 -0.39 30.95 -10.29
C LEU A 404 0.06 32.41 -10.23
N GLU A 405 1.32 32.65 -9.85
CA GLU A 405 1.93 33.98 -9.83
C GLU A 405 2.89 34.13 -11.04
N PRO A 406 2.62 35.06 -11.99
CA PRO A 406 3.38 35.16 -13.23
C PRO A 406 4.90 35.24 -13.09
N ASP A 407 5.38 36.07 -12.16
CA ASP A 407 6.82 36.28 -11.99
C ASP A 407 7.50 35.07 -11.35
N ALA A 408 6.89 34.50 -10.31
CA ALA A 408 7.40 33.29 -9.66
C ALA A 408 7.45 32.12 -10.66
N PHE A 409 6.38 31.92 -11.43
CA PHE A 409 6.32 30.85 -12.42
C PHE A 409 7.37 31.02 -13.51
N ALA A 410 7.58 32.23 -14.02
CA ALA A 410 8.63 32.52 -14.98
C ALA A 410 10.05 32.33 -14.40
N ASP A 411 10.28 32.70 -13.14
CA ASP A 411 11.57 32.51 -12.46
C ASP A 411 11.91 31.02 -12.31
N TYR A 412 10.98 30.19 -11.84
CA TYR A 412 11.24 28.75 -11.70
C TYR A 412 11.33 28.05 -13.07
N THR A 413 10.57 28.49 -14.07
CA THR A 413 10.72 27.98 -15.46
C THR A 413 12.11 28.33 -16.01
N ALA A 414 12.60 29.54 -15.77
CA ALA A 414 13.96 29.94 -16.16
C ALA A 414 15.04 29.14 -15.41
N LEU A 415 14.84 28.84 -14.12
CA LEU A 415 15.74 27.99 -13.34
C LEU A 415 15.88 26.59 -13.96
N ALA A 416 14.75 25.94 -14.29
CA ALA A 416 14.75 24.64 -14.96
C ALA A 416 15.37 24.74 -16.37
N ALA A 417 15.09 25.80 -17.13
CA ALA A 417 15.68 26.03 -18.44
C ALA A 417 17.22 26.12 -18.40
N VAL A 418 17.79 26.74 -17.36
CA VAL A 418 19.24 26.80 -17.15
C VAL A 418 19.83 25.40 -17.00
N TRP A 419 19.18 24.53 -16.24
CA TRP A 419 19.62 23.15 -16.08
C TRP A 419 19.57 22.41 -17.42
N PHE A 420 18.42 22.45 -18.12
CA PHE A 420 18.26 21.80 -19.42
C PHE A 420 19.30 22.28 -20.43
N HIS A 421 19.53 23.60 -20.53
CA HIS A 421 20.55 24.15 -21.40
C HIS A 421 21.93 23.58 -21.06
N ARG A 422 22.32 23.58 -19.79
CA ARG A 422 23.65 23.09 -19.37
C ARG A 422 23.83 21.60 -19.64
N VAL A 423 22.79 20.80 -19.48
CA VAL A 423 22.82 19.36 -19.78
C VAL A 423 22.87 19.09 -21.28
N LEU A 424 22.04 19.79 -22.06
CA LEU A 424 21.89 19.60 -23.51
C LEU A 424 23.11 20.08 -24.30
N PHE A 425 23.82 21.10 -23.82
CA PHE A 425 25.04 21.63 -24.45
C PHE A 425 26.33 21.09 -23.81
N TYR A 426 26.23 20.04 -22.98
CA TYR A 426 27.39 19.47 -22.30
C TYR A 426 28.29 18.67 -23.25
N THR A 427 29.52 19.13 -23.44
CA THR A 427 30.55 18.47 -24.27
C THR A 427 31.69 17.83 -23.46
N GLY A 428 31.53 17.79 -22.13
CA GLY A 428 32.54 17.24 -21.22
C GLY A 428 32.60 15.70 -21.19
N LYS A 429 33.30 15.18 -20.18
CA LYS A 429 33.50 13.72 -20.02
C LYS A 429 32.23 13.04 -19.49
N PRO A 430 31.99 11.76 -19.82
CA PRO A 430 30.90 10.99 -19.23
C PRO A 430 30.96 10.98 -17.69
N ALA A 431 29.79 11.00 -17.05
CA ALA A 431 29.67 10.86 -15.62
C ALA A 431 30.13 9.47 -15.13
N LYS A 432 30.54 9.41 -13.86
CA LYS A 432 30.85 8.16 -13.15
C LYS A 432 29.90 8.02 -11.98
N LEU A 433 29.68 6.79 -11.54
CA LEU A 433 28.95 6.55 -10.29
C LEU A 433 29.73 7.13 -9.10
N PRO A 434 29.04 7.75 -8.13
CA PRO A 434 29.68 8.18 -6.89
C PRO A 434 30.16 6.98 -6.08
N HIS A 435 31.24 7.15 -5.34
CA HIS A 435 31.67 6.19 -4.33
C HIS A 435 30.81 6.38 -3.07
N LEU A 436 30.08 5.34 -2.65
CA LEU A 436 29.31 5.34 -1.41
C LEU A 436 30.19 4.83 -0.26
N GLU A 437 30.38 5.65 0.78
CA GLU A 437 30.98 5.18 2.03
C GLU A 437 29.95 4.39 2.83
N VAL A 438 30.28 3.13 3.10
CA VAL A 438 29.41 2.18 3.78
C VAL A 438 30.05 1.78 5.11
N LYS A 439 29.30 1.87 6.21
CA LYS A 439 29.72 1.34 7.51
C LYS A 439 29.29 -0.11 7.62
N ASP A 440 30.22 -0.99 7.98
CA ASP A 440 29.90 -2.39 8.24
C ASP A 440 29.10 -2.51 9.55
N ILE A 441 27.92 -3.12 9.46
CA ILE A 441 26.99 -3.33 10.57
C ILE A 441 26.51 -4.77 10.43
N SER A 442 26.83 -5.63 11.42
CA SER A 442 26.34 -7.01 11.44
C SER A 442 25.12 -7.15 12.34
N SER A 443 24.18 -7.98 11.89
CA SER A 443 23.04 -8.48 12.65
C SER A 443 22.59 -9.81 12.04
N PRO A 444 21.81 -10.65 12.76
CA PRO A 444 21.36 -11.93 12.23
C PRO A 444 20.67 -11.81 10.86
N TRP A 445 19.81 -10.80 10.67
CA TRP A 445 19.12 -10.61 9.40
C TRP A 445 20.02 -10.06 8.29
N ARG A 446 21.08 -9.30 8.62
CA ARG A 446 22.09 -8.88 7.64
C ARG A 446 22.98 -10.04 7.22
N ASP A 447 23.40 -10.87 8.16
CA ASP A 447 24.16 -12.09 7.87
C ASP A 447 23.34 -13.07 7.01
N TYR A 448 22.02 -13.10 7.20
CA TYR A 448 21.10 -13.84 6.33
C TYR A 448 20.94 -13.19 4.95
N ALA A 449 20.91 -11.86 4.86
CA ALA A 449 20.88 -11.13 3.60
C ALA A 449 22.16 -11.34 2.78
N ALA A 450 23.34 -11.38 3.41
CA ALA A 450 24.63 -11.60 2.76
C ALA A 450 24.73 -12.96 2.04
N LYS A 451 23.85 -13.91 2.37
CA LYS A 451 23.78 -15.24 1.74
C LYS A 451 22.84 -15.28 0.53
N GLN A 452 22.27 -14.14 0.13
CA GLN A 452 21.25 -14.07 -0.90
C GLN A 452 21.64 -13.08 -2.01
N ILE A 453 21.44 -13.47 -3.26
CA ILE A 453 21.70 -12.67 -4.45
C ILE A 453 20.46 -12.76 -5.33
N TYR A 454 19.92 -11.60 -5.73
CA TYR A 454 18.75 -11.48 -6.58
C TYR A 454 19.07 -10.63 -7.81
N ALA A 455 18.41 -10.94 -8.92
CA ALA A 455 18.44 -10.15 -10.14
C ALA A 455 17.03 -9.76 -10.55
N ARG A 456 16.85 -8.56 -11.13
CA ARG A 456 15.58 -8.16 -11.72
C ARG A 456 15.23 -9.05 -12.92
N ALA A 457 14.07 -9.70 -12.89
CA ALA A 457 13.63 -10.58 -13.98
C ALA A 457 12.95 -9.82 -15.13
N GLN A 458 12.49 -8.60 -14.88
CA GLN A 458 11.90 -7.72 -15.88
C GLN A 458 12.24 -6.25 -15.58
N ARG A 459 12.04 -5.42 -16.60
CA ARG A 459 12.19 -3.98 -16.51
C ARG A 459 11.05 -3.32 -15.73
N GLY A 460 11.41 -2.30 -14.95
CA GLY A 460 10.53 -1.46 -14.14
C GLY A 460 9.99 -2.13 -12.88
N PHE A 461 9.60 -1.31 -11.92
CA PHE A 461 9.20 -1.77 -10.58
C PHE A 461 7.91 -2.60 -10.56
N PRO A 462 7.84 -3.66 -9.72
CA PRO A 462 6.68 -4.54 -9.57
C PRO A 462 5.57 -3.91 -8.71
N GLN A 463 4.93 -2.86 -9.22
CA GLN A 463 3.96 -2.04 -8.49
C GLN A 463 2.56 -2.67 -8.44
N ASP A 464 1.95 -2.96 -9.60
CA ASP A 464 0.56 -3.44 -9.66
C ASP A 464 0.47 -4.96 -9.48
N LEU A 465 1.61 -5.66 -9.51
CA LEU A 465 1.74 -7.09 -9.32
C LEU A 465 0.87 -7.87 -10.32
N VAL A 466 0.89 -7.47 -11.60
CA VAL A 466 -0.02 -7.97 -12.63
C VAL A 466 0.09 -9.47 -12.89
N ARG A 467 1.25 -10.09 -12.58
CA ARG A 467 1.49 -11.54 -12.70
C ARG A 467 0.83 -12.35 -11.58
N ILE A 468 0.45 -11.69 -10.49
CA ILE A 468 -0.13 -12.31 -9.32
C ILE A 468 -1.66 -12.20 -9.39
N PRO A 469 -2.41 -13.29 -9.15
CA PRO A 469 -3.87 -13.23 -9.04
C PRO A 469 -4.29 -12.17 -8.00
N LYS A 470 -5.33 -11.36 -8.30
CA LYS A 470 -5.79 -10.24 -7.45
C LYS A 470 -5.97 -10.64 -5.97
N ASN A 471 -6.54 -11.81 -5.71
CA ASN A 471 -6.80 -12.32 -4.35
C ASN A 471 -5.53 -12.83 -3.62
N LYS A 472 -4.39 -12.92 -4.30
CA LYS A 472 -3.09 -13.31 -3.72
C LYS A 472 -2.12 -12.14 -3.59
N ARG A 473 -2.41 -10.99 -4.21
CA ARG A 473 -1.59 -9.77 -4.11
C ARG A 473 -1.49 -9.30 -2.66
N LYS A 474 -0.32 -8.76 -2.30
CA LYS A 474 -0.05 -8.19 -0.98
C LYS A 474 0.53 -6.80 -1.17
N SER A 475 0.22 -5.90 -0.25
CA SER A 475 0.91 -4.61 -0.17
C SER A 475 2.39 -4.86 0.10
N LEU A 476 3.23 -4.30 -0.77
CA LEU A 476 4.66 -4.31 -0.58
C LEU A 476 5.09 -3.16 0.34
N PRO A 477 6.27 -3.28 0.99
CA PRO A 477 6.83 -2.18 1.75
C PRO A 477 6.89 -0.90 0.92
N ASP A 478 6.60 0.23 1.55
CA ASP A 478 6.80 1.58 1.01
C ASP A 478 6.04 1.87 -0.30
N GLY A 479 5.02 1.08 -0.63
CA GLY A 479 4.30 1.21 -1.90
C GLY A 479 5.18 0.90 -3.12
N VAL A 480 6.32 0.22 -2.92
CA VAL A 480 7.38 -0.06 -3.90
C VAL A 480 8.18 1.17 -4.33
N LEU A 481 7.53 2.29 -4.65
CA LEU A 481 8.18 3.48 -5.22
C LEU A 481 8.73 4.44 -4.16
N TYR A 482 8.07 4.57 -3.00
CA TYR A 482 8.25 5.73 -2.10
C TYR A 482 9.26 5.54 -0.96
N GLY A 483 10.18 4.61 -1.09
CA GLY A 483 11.07 4.31 0.01
C GLY A 483 12.17 3.32 -0.29
N PRO A 484 12.81 2.77 0.75
CA PRO A 484 13.96 1.90 0.60
C PRO A 484 13.71 0.73 -0.34
N MET A 485 12.48 0.21 -0.44
CA MET A 485 12.13 -0.85 -1.39
C MET A 485 12.55 -0.52 -2.84
N ALA A 486 12.40 0.72 -3.30
CA ALA A 486 12.79 1.15 -4.65
C ALA A 486 14.31 1.03 -4.86
N SER A 487 15.10 1.58 -3.93
CA SER A 487 16.57 1.49 -3.94
C SER A 487 17.04 0.04 -3.88
N LEU A 488 16.45 -0.78 -3.01
CA LEU A 488 16.78 -2.21 -2.91
C LEU A 488 16.54 -2.94 -4.22
N LEU A 489 15.36 -2.74 -4.84
CA LEU A 489 15.03 -3.36 -6.12
C LEU A 489 15.92 -2.85 -7.27
N SER A 490 16.30 -1.58 -7.24
CA SER A 490 17.19 -1.00 -8.25
C SER A 490 18.62 -1.52 -8.12
N GLY A 491 19.09 -1.81 -6.89
CA GLY A 491 20.40 -2.41 -6.64
C GLY A 491 20.55 -3.90 -7.00
N MET A 492 19.45 -4.61 -7.34
CA MET A 492 19.45 -6.05 -7.65
C MET A 492 19.96 -6.37 -9.06
N ASP A 493 21.27 -6.25 -9.24
CA ASP A 493 21.99 -6.49 -10.49
C ASP A 493 22.36 -7.96 -10.74
N GLY A 494 22.02 -8.86 -9.81
CA GLY A 494 22.39 -10.28 -9.86
C GLY A 494 23.82 -10.59 -9.46
N LYS A 495 24.59 -9.60 -9.00
CA LYS A 495 25.99 -9.73 -8.57
C LYS A 495 26.15 -9.40 -7.09
N LYS A 496 25.57 -8.29 -6.64
CA LYS A 496 25.63 -7.87 -5.23
C LYS A 496 24.76 -8.77 -4.37
N ASP A 497 25.26 -9.13 -3.19
CA ASP A 497 24.40 -9.74 -2.18
C ASP A 497 23.47 -8.68 -1.55
N LEU A 498 22.41 -9.16 -0.91
CA LEU A 498 21.38 -8.28 -0.36
C LEU A 498 21.89 -7.46 0.83
N ALA A 499 22.93 -7.89 1.54
CA ALA A 499 23.50 -7.10 2.64
C ALA A 499 24.24 -5.86 2.09
N GLN A 500 25.00 -6.02 1.01
CA GLN A 500 25.62 -4.90 0.32
C GLN A 500 24.58 -3.91 -0.21
N ILE A 501 23.49 -4.40 -0.81
CA ILE A 501 22.41 -3.54 -1.33
C ILE A 501 21.69 -2.78 -0.20
N LEU A 502 21.45 -3.43 0.95
CA LEU A 502 20.88 -2.78 2.13
C LEU A 502 21.76 -1.62 2.62
N LEU A 503 23.06 -1.87 2.71
CA LEU A 503 24.04 -0.89 3.15
C LEU A 503 24.16 0.30 2.19
N GLU A 504 24.15 0.05 0.88
CA GLU A 504 24.11 1.11 -0.14
C GLU A 504 22.83 1.94 -0.02
N THR A 505 21.67 1.29 0.16
CA THR A 505 20.38 1.97 0.35
C THR A 505 20.37 2.86 1.60
N GLU A 506 20.98 2.41 2.70
CA GLU A 506 21.14 3.19 3.92
C GLU A 506 22.02 4.42 3.71
N ALA A 507 23.14 4.27 3.01
CA ALA A 507 24.04 5.36 2.66
C ALA A 507 23.38 6.38 1.72
N GLU A 508 22.70 5.91 0.68
CA GLU A 508 22.00 6.73 -0.32
C GLU A 508 20.90 7.59 0.30
N ARG A 509 20.13 7.02 1.23
CA ARG A 509 18.99 7.69 1.86
C ARG A 509 19.32 8.36 3.19
N GLY A 510 20.53 8.16 3.72
CA GLY A 510 20.93 8.69 5.03
C GLY A 510 20.12 8.13 6.19
N ILE A 511 19.77 6.84 6.14
CA ILE A 511 18.94 6.15 7.14
C ILE A 511 19.66 4.95 7.76
N THR A 512 19.08 4.39 8.83
CA THR A 512 19.49 3.09 9.38
C THR A 512 18.27 2.20 9.52
N LEU A 513 18.33 1.01 8.94
CA LEU A 513 17.27 0.01 8.94
C LEU A 513 17.45 -0.93 10.14
N SER A 514 16.36 -1.08 10.90
CA SER A 514 16.26 -2.09 11.95
C SER A 514 16.11 -3.50 11.37
N ASP A 515 16.46 -4.52 12.15
CA ASP A 515 16.27 -5.94 11.78
C ASP A 515 14.82 -6.27 11.40
N ALA A 516 13.85 -5.63 12.05
CA ALA A 516 12.43 -5.80 11.71
C ALA A 516 12.11 -5.27 10.30
N GLN A 517 12.69 -4.13 9.91
CA GLN A 517 12.56 -3.58 8.56
C GLN A 517 13.29 -4.45 7.54
N ILE A 518 14.52 -4.84 7.82
CA ILE A 518 15.32 -5.71 6.94
C ILE A 518 14.58 -7.02 6.65
N LYS A 519 14.05 -7.66 7.70
CA LYS A 519 13.21 -8.85 7.57
C LYS A 519 12.00 -8.60 6.68
N LYS A 520 11.29 -7.48 6.86
CA LYS A 520 10.12 -7.10 6.04
C LYS A 520 10.49 -6.97 4.56
N TYR A 521 11.65 -6.40 4.25
CA TYR A 521 12.16 -6.32 2.88
C TYR A 521 12.51 -7.68 2.31
N ILE A 522 13.21 -8.53 3.07
CA ILE A 522 13.54 -9.90 2.67
C ILE A 522 12.28 -10.73 2.39
N ASP A 523 11.24 -10.60 3.21
CA ASP A 523 9.95 -11.26 3.00
C ASP A 523 9.30 -10.81 1.68
N ALA A 524 9.33 -9.51 1.38
CA ALA A 524 8.81 -8.94 0.14
C ALA A 524 9.61 -9.40 -1.09
N ILE A 525 10.93 -9.45 -1.00
CA ILE A 525 11.85 -9.91 -2.05
C ILE A 525 11.62 -11.38 -2.37
N ASN A 526 11.49 -12.23 -1.35
CA ASN A 526 11.18 -13.64 -1.54
C ASN A 526 9.81 -13.84 -2.21
N TYR A 527 8.81 -13.09 -1.75
CA TYR A 527 7.49 -13.10 -2.37
C TYR A 527 7.56 -12.69 -3.86
N LEU A 528 8.32 -11.64 -4.20
CA LEU A 528 8.52 -11.23 -5.59
C LEU A 528 9.26 -12.30 -6.42
N ALA A 529 10.26 -12.97 -5.84
CA ALA A 529 10.98 -14.06 -6.48
C ALA A 529 10.07 -15.26 -6.77
N ASP A 530 9.23 -15.65 -5.81
CA ASP A 530 8.28 -16.77 -5.96
C ASP A 530 7.25 -16.53 -7.08
N TRP A 531 6.96 -15.28 -7.41
CA TRP A 531 6.07 -14.87 -8.52
C TRP A 531 6.83 -14.44 -9.79
N GLY A 532 8.14 -14.68 -9.84
CA GLY A 532 8.97 -14.48 -11.03
C GLY A 532 9.30 -13.03 -11.37
N TYR A 533 9.10 -12.08 -10.45
CA TYR A 533 9.56 -10.69 -10.61
C TYR A 533 11.07 -10.54 -10.42
N LEU A 534 11.63 -11.42 -9.59
CA LEU A 534 13.05 -11.50 -9.31
C LEU A 534 13.55 -12.91 -9.63
N THR A 535 14.78 -13.01 -10.12
CA THR A 535 15.52 -14.27 -10.19
C THR A 535 16.35 -14.43 -8.93
N ALA A 536 16.10 -15.48 -8.15
CA ALA A 536 16.93 -15.84 -7.01
C ALA A 536 18.23 -16.52 -7.49
N VAL A 537 19.26 -15.74 -7.80
CA VAL A 537 20.58 -16.24 -8.24
C VAL A 537 21.21 -17.11 -7.14
N LYS A 538 21.06 -16.68 -5.89
CA LYS A 538 21.42 -17.45 -4.70
C LYS A 538 20.40 -17.16 -3.61
N ARG A 539 19.85 -18.21 -2.99
CA ARG A 539 18.91 -18.08 -1.87
C ARG A 539 19.16 -19.19 -0.86
N THR A 540 19.22 -18.81 0.42
CA THR A 540 19.26 -19.81 1.51
C THR A 540 17.85 -20.37 1.68
N GLU A 541 17.69 -21.68 1.62
CA GLU A 541 16.39 -22.35 1.58
C GLU A 541 16.33 -23.47 2.63
N LEU A 542 15.21 -23.53 3.34
CA LEU A 542 14.85 -24.61 4.26
C LEU A 542 13.83 -25.52 3.58
N THR A 543 14.01 -26.83 3.66
CA THR A 543 13.09 -27.79 3.03
C THR A 543 12.06 -28.35 4.03
N PRO A 544 10.92 -28.88 3.56
CA PRO A 544 9.98 -29.61 4.41
C PRO A 544 10.63 -30.78 5.18
N ASP A 545 11.60 -31.47 4.58
CA ASP A 545 12.31 -32.58 5.21
C ASP A 545 13.22 -32.12 6.35
N MET A 546 13.91 -30.97 6.17
CA MET A 546 14.69 -30.35 7.24
C MET A 546 13.80 -29.96 8.43
N LEU A 547 12.59 -29.44 8.15
CA LEU A 547 11.60 -29.14 9.19
C LEU A 547 11.14 -30.42 9.89
N ALA A 548 10.82 -31.47 9.13
CA ALA A 548 10.36 -32.73 9.69
C ALA A 548 11.41 -33.35 10.63
N GLU A 549 12.68 -33.34 10.22
CA GLU A 549 13.79 -33.84 11.04
C GLU A 549 14.01 -32.98 12.30
N ALA A 550 13.93 -31.65 12.18
CA ALA A 550 14.05 -30.76 13.34
C ALA A 550 12.89 -30.98 14.34
N LEU A 551 11.68 -31.20 13.86
CA LEU A 551 10.52 -31.55 14.70
C LEU A 551 10.70 -32.88 15.42
N ARG A 552 11.24 -33.91 14.74
CA ARG A 552 11.53 -35.21 15.36
C ARG A 552 12.59 -35.09 16.45
N ARG A 553 13.67 -34.33 16.20
CA ARG A 553 14.67 -34.01 17.23
C ARG A 553 14.06 -33.25 18.41
N ALA A 554 13.05 -32.42 18.16
CA ALA A 554 12.31 -31.72 19.21
C ALA A 554 11.32 -32.62 19.97
N GLY A 555 11.18 -33.90 19.60
CA GLY A 555 10.33 -34.88 20.29
C GLY A 555 8.95 -35.13 19.67
N VAL A 556 8.73 -34.71 18.42
CA VAL A 556 7.56 -35.12 17.63
C VAL A 556 7.75 -36.55 17.12
N CYS A 557 6.76 -37.39 17.34
CA CYS A 557 6.73 -38.80 16.93
C CYS A 557 5.65 -39.03 15.88
N SER A 558 5.80 -40.13 15.13
CA SER A 558 4.72 -40.60 14.24
C SER A 558 3.49 -40.96 15.06
N GLY A 559 2.30 -40.54 14.61
CA GLY A 559 1.03 -40.72 15.32
C GLY A 559 0.64 -39.57 16.25
N ASP A 560 1.52 -38.58 16.46
CA ASP A 560 1.23 -37.47 17.37
C ASP A 560 0.05 -36.59 16.91
N LEU A 561 -0.68 -36.04 17.89
CA LEU A 561 -1.66 -34.99 17.72
C LEU A 561 -1.04 -33.63 18.09
N LEU A 562 -0.90 -32.72 17.11
CA LEU A 562 -0.15 -31.48 17.26
C LEU A 562 -1.05 -30.25 17.15
N LEU A 563 -1.01 -29.37 18.16
CA LEU A 563 -1.50 -27.99 18.07
C LEU A 563 -0.35 -27.09 17.61
N VAL A 564 -0.41 -26.57 16.38
CA VAL A 564 0.74 -25.90 15.75
C VAL A 564 0.52 -24.39 15.67
N HIS A 565 1.41 -23.66 16.34
CA HIS A 565 1.60 -22.23 16.19
C HIS A 565 2.84 -21.95 15.35
N SER A 566 2.75 -21.07 14.36
CA SER A 566 3.88 -20.84 13.44
C SER A 566 4.01 -19.40 12.99
N SER A 567 5.24 -18.91 12.85
CA SER A 567 5.57 -17.70 12.11
C SER A 567 6.50 -18.07 10.95
N LEU A 568 5.91 -18.31 9.77
CA LEU A 568 6.64 -18.71 8.56
C LEU A 568 7.82 -17.77 8.28
N SER A 569 7.59 -16.47 8.37
CA SER A 569 8.58 -15.46 8.00
C SER A 569 9.72 -15.31 9.00
N ARG A 570 9.59 -15.80 10.24
CA ARG A 570 10.69 -15.79 11.22
C ARG A 570 11.68 -16.92 11.02
N CYS A 571 11.32 -17.98 10.30
CA CYS A 571 12.22 -19.10 10.02
C CYS A 571 13.28 -18.77 8.95
N GLY A 572 13.09 -17.71 8.16
CA GLY A 572 13.75 -17.55 6.86
C GLY A 572 12.90 -18.16 5.73
N TYR A 573 13.49 -18.39 4.56
CA TYR A 573 12.74 -18.91 3.42
C TYR A 573 12.56 -20.43 3.52
N ILE A 574 11.30 -20.89 3.54
CA ILE A 574 10.95 -22.31 3.46
C ILE A 574 10.45 -22.61 2.04
N ALA A 575 11.04 -23.64 1.41
CA ALA A 575 10.64 -24.16 0.11
C ALA A 575 9.14 -24.46 0.06
N GLY A 576 8.42 -23.91 -0.91
CA GLY A 576 6.96 -24.06 -1.00
C GLY A 576 6.17 -23.27 0.05
N GLY A 577 6.83 -22.39 0.81
CA GLY A 577 6.22 -21.46 1.76
C GLY A 577 5.32 -22.15 2.79
N ALA A 578 4.09 -21.67 2.88
CA ALA A 578 3.08 -22.19 3.80
C ALA A 578 2.76 -23.67 3.58
N GLU A 579 2.67 -24.11 2.33
CA GLU A 579 2.41 -25.52 2.00
C GLU A 579 3.61 -26.39 2.39
N GLY A 580 4.83 -25.90 2.14
CA GLY A 580 6.05 -26.57 2.57
C GLY A 580 6.12 -26.78 4.09
N LEU A 581 5.75 -25.75 4.86
CA LEU A 581 5.64 -25.86 6.32
C LEU A 581 4.60 -26.94 6.71
N ILE A 582 3.39 -26.90 6.15
CA ILE A 582 2.35 -27.90 6.44
C ILE A 582 2.85 -29.32 6.14
N ARG A 583 3.47 -29.52 4.97
CA ARG A 583 4.03 -30.82 4.56
C ARG A 583 5.15 -31.29 5.49
N GLY A 584 6.02 -30.40 5.95
CA GLY A 584 7.06 -30.75 6.91
C GLY A 584 6.49 -31.20 8.26
N VAL A 585 5.45 -30.53 8.76
CA VAL A 585 4.75 -30.96 9.98
C VAL A 585 4.04 -32.31 9.77
N MET A 586 3.34 -32.50 8.65
CA MET A 586 2.71 -33.78 8.30
C MET A 586 3.74 -34.92 8.21
N ALA A 587 4.92 -34.66 7.62
CA ALA A 587 5.99 -35.66 7.50
C ALA A 587 6.62 -36.01 8.85
N ALA A 588 6.65 -35.08 9.80
CA ALA A 588 7.08 -35.36 11.18
C ALA A 588 6.07 -36.25 11.92
N ALA A 589 4.78 -35.91 11.82
CA ALA A 589 3.69 -36.62 12.52
C ALA A 589 3.29 -37.95 11.85
N GLY A 590 3.70 -38.20 10.60
CA GLY A 590 3.38 -39.44 9.88
C GLY A 590 1.92 -39.54 9.42
N GLN A 591 1.56 -40.66 8.79
CA GLN A 591 0.21 -40.87 8.23
C GLN A 591 -0.87 -41.01 9.32
N ASP A 592 -0.49 -41.53 10.49
CA ASP A 592 -1.39 -41.70 11.64
C ASP A 592 -1.44 -40.45 12.53
N GLY A 593 -0.61 -39.45 12.26
CA GLY A 593 -0.58 -38.19 13.01
C GLY A 593 -1.72 -37.26 12.63
N THR A 594 -2.04 -36.33 13.53
CA THR A 594 -3.05 -35.29 13.31
C THR A 594 -2.47 -33.93 13.64
N ILE A 595 -2.68 -32.94 12.79
CA ILE A 595 -2.16 -31.58 12.98
C ILE A 595 -3.30 -30.58 12.95
N LEU A 596 -3.30 -29.61 13.86
CA LEU A 596 -4.28 -28.54 13.93
C LEU A 596 -3.58 -27.18 13.97
N PHE A 597 -4.10 -26.25 13.18
CA PHE A 597 -3.69 -24.86 13.15
C PHE A 597 -4.84 -23.95 13.61
N PRO A 598 -4.55 -22.88 14.34
CA PRO A 598 -5.57 -21.90 14.70
C PRO A 598 -6.05 -21.16 13.45
N THR A 599 -7.36 -21.09 13.24
CA THR A 599 -8.03 -20.36 12.14
C THR A 599 -8.83 -19.16 12.68
N PHE A 600 -8.24 -18.40 13.60
CA PHE A 600 -8.98 -17.37 14.34
C PHE A 600 -9.43 -16.25 13.41
N THR A 601 -10.65 -15.76 13.66
CA THR A 601 -11.35 -14.75 12.86
C THR A 601 -11.55 -13.46 13.64
N ARG A 602 -11.88 -12.38 12.92
CA ARG A 602 -12.13 -11.04 13.46
C ARG A 602 -13.58 -10.62 13.18
N PRO A 603 -14.58 -11.23 13.86
CA PRO A 603 -15.95 -10.78 13.71
C PRO A 603 -16.14 -9.38 14.31
N TYR A 604 -17.23 -8.70 13.99
CA TYR A 604 -17.73 -7.67 14.89
C TYR A 604 -18.07 -8.31 16.24
N ILE A 605 -17.38 -7.87 17.29
CA ILE A 605 -17.49 -8.36 18.66
C ILE A 605 -17.60 -7.18 19.63
N TYR A 606 -18.69 -7.17 20.37
CA TYR A 606 -18.84 -6.37 21.57
C TYR A 606 -18.33 -7.19 22.75
N LEU A 607 -17.30 -6.69 23.42
CA LEU A 607 -16.60 -7.38 24.49
C LEU A 607 -16.55 -6.47 25.74
N GLY A 608 -17.22 -6.90 26.81
CA GLY A 608 -17.38 -6.08 28.00
C GLY A 608 -18.13 -4.78 27.67
N ALA A 609 -17.44 -3.63 27.77
CA ALA A 609 -17.99 -2.31 27.44
C ALA A 609 -17.62 -1.80 26.03
N ASN A 610 -16.78 -2.53 25.28
CA ASN A 610 -16.14 -2.03 24.08
C ASN A 610 -16.53 -2.83 22.84
N LEU A 611 -16.93 -2.13 21.78
CA LEU A 611 -17.06 -2.69 20.44
C LEU A 611 -15.72 -2.59 19.71
N ASN A 612 -15.27 -3.67 19.09
CA ASN A 612 -14.12 -3.59 18.21
C ASN A 612 -14.45 -2.75 16.97
N ARG A 613 -13.56 -1.82 16.61
CA ARG A 613 -13.73 -0.93 15.45
C ARG A 613 -12.52 -1.02 14.55
N GLY A 614 -12.74 -1.09 13.25
CA GLY A 614 -11.67 -1.19 12.26
C GLY A 614 -12.13 -1.81 10.94
N TRP A 615 -11.49 -1.38 9.86
CA TRP A 615 -11.81 -1.74 8.48
C TRP A 615 -11.70 -3.24 8.16
N ASN A 616 -11.00 -4.00 9.02
CA ASN A 616 -10.81 -5.43 8.85
C ASN A 616 -11.82 -6.29 9.63
N TYR A 617 -12.74 -5.68 10.38
CA TYR A 617 -13.83 -6.39 11.05
C TYR A 617 -15.05 -6.50 10.13
N ARG A 618 -15.74 -7.63 10.25
CA ARG A 618 -16.90 -8.01 9.43
C ARG A 618 -17.72 -9.06 10.19
N PRO A 619 -18.97 -9.37 9.84
CA PRO A 619 -19.68 -10.49 10.45
C PRO A 619 -18.96 -11.81 10.20
N TYR A 620 -18.97 -12.73 11.18
CA TYR A 620 -18.37 -14.05 11.01
C TYR A 620 -19.03 -14.80 9.85
N ASP A 621 -18.20 -15.28 8.92
CA ASP A 621 -18.60 -16.18 7.82
C ASP A 621 -17.67 -17.41 7.85
N PRO A 622 -18.19 -18.61 8.14
CA PRO A 622 -17.36 -19.82 8.21
C PRO A 622 -16.73 -20.20 6.87
N GLU A 623 -17.33 -19.78 5.76
CA GLU A 623 -16.90 -20.10 4.39
C GLU A 623 -15.90 -19.09 3.83
N ASP A 624 -15.63 -17.98 4.55
CA ASP A 624 -14.68 -16.95 4.15
C ASP A 624 -13.31 -17.15 4.85
N PRO A 625 -12.32 -17.78 4.18
CA PRO A 625 -10.98 -17.92 4.74
C PRO A 625 -10.23 -16.59 4.86
N GLN A 626 -10.67 -15.51 4.19
CA GLN A 626 -10.04 -14.19 4.32
C GLN A 626 -10.29 -13.55 5.69
N GLN A 627 -11.23 -14.09 6.49
CA GLN A 627 -11.41 -13.66 7.88
C GLN A 627 -10.30 -14.15 8.81
N ILE A 628 -9.51 -15.14 8.39
CA ILE A 628 -8.47 -15.77 9.21
C ILE A 628 -7.28 -14.81 9.36
N TRP A 629 -6.99 -14.38 10.59
CA TRP A 629 -5.92 -13.42 10.89
C TRP A 629 -4.65 -14.07 11.43
N THR A 630 -4.66 -15.37 11.73
CA THR A 630 -3.53 -16.15 12.28
C THR A 630 -2.44 -16.47 11.26
N GLY A 631 -2.51 -15.89 10.06
CA GLY A 631 -1.50 -15.99 9.02
C GLY A 631 -1.91 -16.87 7.83
N ILE A 632 -1.00 -16.98 6.85
CA ILE A 632 -1.27 -17.64 5.57
C ILE A 632 -1.28 -19.18 5.65
N VAL A 633 -0.62 -19.76 6.66
CA VAL A 633 -0.53 -21.23 6.86
C VAL A 633 -1.92 -21.87 7.00
N PRO A 634 -2.77 -21.46 7.96
CA PRO A 634 -4.13 -22.01 8.06
C PRO A 634 -5.01 -21.75 6.83
N GLN A 635 -4.81 -20.63 6.13
CA GLN A 635 -5.56 -20.36 4.88
C GLN A 635 -5.17 -21.34 3.76
N VAL A 636 -3.86 -21.59 3.59
CA VAL A 636 -3.35 -22.56 2.62
C VAL A 636 -3.75 -23.99 2.98
N LEU A 637 -3.82 -24.33 4.26
CA LEU A 637 -4.37 -25.62 4.71
C LEU A 637 -5.78 -25.84 4.14
N LEU A 638 -6.68 -24.87 4.37
CA LEU A 638 -8.08 -24.97 3.91
C LEU A 638 -8.20 -24.96 2.38
N GLU A 639 -7.33 -24.20 1.70
CA GLU A 639 -7.35 -24.08 0.23
C GLU A 639 -6.78 -25.31 -0.49
N ARG A 640 -5.69 -25.90 0.02
CA ARG A 640 -4.92 -26.95 -0.68
C ARG A 640 -5.16 -28.35 -0.16
N PHE A 641 -5.75 -28.50 1.04
CA PHE A 641 -5.96 -29.79 1.68
C PHE A 641 -7.45 -30.02 1.95
N PRO A 642 -8.23 -30.50 0.96
CA PRO A 642 -9.70 -30.60 1.06
C PRO A 642 -10.21 -31.57 2.13
N ARG A 643 -9.33 -32.42 2.69
CA ARG A 643 -9.65 -33.28 3.84
C ARG A 643 -9.55 -32.55 5.18
N ALA A 644 -9.08 -31.31 5.20
CA ALA A 644 -9.00 -30.52 6.42
C ALA A 644 -10.40 -30.28 7.00
N LYS A 645 -10.53 -30.44 8.31
CA LYS A 645 -11.76 -30.19 9.06
C LYS A 645 -11.58 -28.93 9.88
N ARG A 646 -12.58 -28.04 9.88
CA ARG A 646 -12.57 -26.77 10.62
C ARG A 646 -13.72 -26.71 11.60
N SER A 647 -13.44 -26.36 12.86
CA SER A 647 -14.47 -26.08 13.86
C SER A 647 -15.24 -24.80 13.53
N ARG A 648 -16.49 -24.64 14.00
CA ARG A 648 -17.36 -23.53 13.61
C ARG A 648 -17.39 -22.34 14.57
N HIS A 649 -16.50 -22.30 15.56
CA HIS A 649 -16.45 -21.23 16.55
C HIS A 649 -16.15 -19.85 15.94
N VAL A 650 -16.91 -18.83 16.37
CA VAL A 650 -17.01 -17.51 15.71
C VAL A 650 -15.77 -16.63 15.79
N THR A 651 -14.88 -16.87 16.76
CA THR A 651 -13.60 -16.12 16.91
C THR A 651 -12.38 -17.03 16.90
N HIS A 652 -12.38 -18.10 17.68
CA HIS A 652 -11.24 -19.00 17.89
C HIS A 652 -11.36 -20.40 17.24
N SER A 653 -11.85 -20.48 16.00
CA SER A 653 -11.89 -21.77 15.29
C SER A 653 -10.49 -22.35 15.03
N TRP A 654 -10.38 -23.67 14.90
CA TRP A 654 -9.19 -24.39 14.44
C TRP A 654 -9.51 -25.23 13.21
N ALA A 655 -8.50 -25.45 12.37
CA ALA A 655 -8.57 -26.42 11.29
C ALA A 655 -7.44 -27.44 11.39
N GLY A 656 -7.73 -28.70 11.06
CA GLY A 656 -6.75 -29.76 11.11
C GLY A 656 -6.95 -30.87 10.08
N ILE A 657 -5.93 -31.70 9.93
CA ILE A 657 -5.90 -32.85 9.03
C ILE A 657 -5.26 -34.04 9.75
N GLY A 658 -5.78 -35.24 9.51
CA GLY A 658 -5.33 -36.49 10.14
C GLY A 658 -6.50 -37.28 10.72
N PRO A 659 -6.26 -38.50 11.24
CA PRO A 659 -7.31 -39.39 11.72
C PRO A 659 -8.19 -38.80 12.84
N LEU A 660 -7.66 -37.90 13.66
CA LEU A 660 -8.36 -37.31 14.82
C LEU A 660 -8.96 -35.92 14.53
N ALA A 661 -8.76 -35.35 13.33
CA ALA A 661 -9.14 -33.97 13.02
C ALA A 661 -10.64 -33.70 13.21
N GLU A 662 -11.50 -34.64 12.81
CA GLU A 662 -12.94 -34.55 12.96
C GLU A 662 -13.36 -34.61 14.45
N ALA A 663 -12.82 -35.58 15.20
CA ALA A 663 -13.06 -35.69 16.64
C ALA A 663 -12.64 -34.43 17.41
N CYS A 664 -11.57 -33.76 17.00
CA CYS A 664 -11.12 -32.53 17.64
C CYS A 664 -11.96 -31.29 17.30
N THR A 665 -12.66 -31.26 16.16
CA THR A 665 -13.27 -30.04 15.63
C THR A 665 -14.79 -30.04 15.60
N ALA A 666 -15.44 -31.21 15.64
CA ALA A 666 -16.88 -31.36 15.42
C ALA A 666 -17.75 -30.71 16.52
N GLU A 667 -17.30 -30.76 17.77
CA GLU A 667 -18.10 -30.30 18.93
C GLU A 667 -17.97 -28.81 19.22
N HIS A 668 -16.96 -28.12 18.66
CA HIS A 668 -16.68 -26.71 18.98
C HIS A 668 -17.66 -25.77 18.25
N GLY A 669 -18.72 -25.43 18.98
CA GLY A 669 -19.87 -24.68 18.50
C GLY A 669 -19.61 -23.19 18.31
N PRO A 670 -20.49 -22.49 17.58
CA PRO A 670 -20.34 -21.06 17.27
C PRO A 670 -20.46 -20.14 18.49
N ALA A 671 -21.14 -20.56 19.56
CA ALA A 671 -21.44 -19.73 20.73
C ALA A 671 -20.80 -20.23 22.03
N ASP A 672 -19.98 -21.29 21.96
CA ASP A 672 -19.26 -21.81 23.12
C ASP A 672 -18.20 -20.79 23.59
N PRO A 673 -17.72 -20.84 24.85
CA PRO A 673 -16.50 -20.14 25.21
C PRO A 673 -15.33 -20.53 24.28
N PRO A 674 -14.47 -19.59 23.86
CA PRO A 674 -13.40 -19.85 22.88
C PRO A 674 -12.45 -21.00 23.18
N ALA A 675 -12.26 -21.30 24.47
CA ALA A 675 -11.37 -22.31 24.98
C ALA A 675 -12.11 -23.23 25.98
N SER A 676 -13.31 -23.67 25.61
CA SER A 676 -14.17 -24.57 26.40
C SER A 676 -13.75 -26.05 26.30
N ASP A 677 -14.50 -26.94 26.95
CA ASP A 677 -14.33 -28.40 26.83
C ASP A 677 -14.73 -28.99 25.47
N SER A 678 -15.55 -28.28 24.71
CA SER A 678 -15.84 -28.64 23.32
C SER A 678 -14.71 -28.20 22.37
N SER A 679 -13.77 -27.37 22.83
CA SER A 679 -12.72 -26.82 21.99
C SER A 679 -11.66 -27.85 21.58
N PRO A 680 -11.00 -27.65 20.43
CA PRO A 680 -9.88 -28.47 19.98
C PRO A 680 -8.71 -28.55 20.99
N LEU A 681 -8.57 -27.55 21.87
CA LEU A 681 -7.57 -27.53 22.93
C LEU A 681 -7.84 -28.64 23.96
N ALA A 682 -9.09 -28.76 24.40
CA ALA A 682 -9.53 -29.78 25.35
C ALA A 682 -9.43 -31.19 24.76
N LYS A 683 -9.87 -31.34 23.50
CA LYS A 683 -9.82 -32.62 22.77
C LYS A 683 -8.38 -33.07 22.56
N ALA A 684 -7.49 -32.14 22.21
CA ALA A 684 -6.07 -32.46 22.07
C ALA A 684 -5.43 -32.91 23.39
N LEU A 685 -5.75 -32.26 24.51
CA LEU A 685 -5.31 -32.70 25.83
C LEU A 685 -5.79 -34.12 26.15
N ALA A 686 -7.09 -34.39 25.97
CA ALA A 686 -7.69 -35.69 26.28
C ALA A 686 -7.12 -36.84 25.43
N LEU A 687 -6.62 -36.53 24.23
CA LEU A 687 -6.03 -37.48 23.29
C LEU A 687 -4.49 -37.51 23.34
N GLY A 688 -3.86 -36.92 24.36
CA GLY A 688 -2.40 -36.97 24.56
C GLY A 688 -1.60 -36.15 23.54
N GLY A 689 -2.13 -35.00 23.11
CA GLY A 689 -1.49 -34.14 22.13
C GLY A 689 -0.33 -33.30 22.67
N LYS A 690 0.34 -32.59 21.76
CA LYS A 690 1.45 -31.68 22.04
C LYS A 690 1.17 -30.30 21.43
N VAL A 691 1.78 -29.26 22.00
CA VAL A 691 1.83 -27.94 21.36
C VAL A 691 3.19 -27.73 20.72
N VAL A 692 3.19 -27.24 19.49
CA VAL A 692 4.40 -27.01 18.69
C VAL A 692 4.44 -25.55 18.24
N TYR A 693 5.57 -24.90 18.50
CA TYR A 693 5.85 -23.53 18.10
C TYR A 693 6.97 -23.54 17.06
N ILE A 694 6.71 -23.02 15.86
CA ILE A 694 7.67 -23.00 14.74
C ILE A 694 7.98 -21.55 14.38
N GLY A 695 9.22 -21.11 14.61
CA GLY A 695 9.64 -19.74 14.33
C GLY A 695 8.93 -18.70 15.19
N THR A 696 8.42 -19.09 16.34
CA THR A 696 7.75 -18.18 17.27
C THR A 696 8.09 -18.60 18.69
N GLY A 697 8.11 -17.63 19.61
CA GLY A 697 8.22 -17.95 21.03
C GLY A 697 6.91 -18.50 21.58
N LEU A 698 6.80 -18.57 22.91
CA LEU A 698 5.64 -19.15 23.59
C LEU A 698 4.45 -18.19 23.75
N GLY A 699 4.52 -16.96 23.22
CA GLY A 699 3.42 -15.99 23.33
C GLY A 699 2.07 -16.40 22.72
N PRO A 700 2.01 -17.13 21.57
CA PRO A 700 0.73 -17.55 20.99
C PRO A 700 0.14 -18.80 21.67
N SER A 701 0.60 -19.18 22.88
CA SER A 701 0.12 -20.33 23.66
C SER A 701 -1.36 -20.26 23.99
N THR A 702 -2.22 -20.53 23.01
CA THR A 702 -3.68 -20.41 23.16
C THR A 702 -4.20 -21.41 24.20
N PHE A 703 -3.46 -22.49 24.45
CA PHE A 703 -3.76 -23.46 25.50
C PHE A 703 -3.86 -22.83 26.90
N LEU A 704 -3.17 -21.72 27.19
CA LEU A 704 -3.33 -21.01 28.46
C LEU A 704 -4.75 -20.46 28.66
N HIS A 705 -5.45 -20.10 27.57
CA HIS A 705 -6.86 -19.69 27.65
C HIS A 705 -7.81 -20.85 28.00
N TYR A 706 -7.43 -22.10 27.70
CA TYR A 706 -8.17 -23.27 28.17
C TYR A 706 -8.06 -23.41 29.69
N LEU A 707 -6.88 -23.14 30.26
CA LEU A 707 -6.68 -23.10 31.72
C LEU A 707 -7.50 -21.99 32.39
N GLU A 708 -7.54 -20.79 31.80
CA GLU A 708 -8.38 -19.68 32.27
C GLU A 708 -9.85 -20.11 32.32
N THR A 709 -10.35 -20.75 31.27
CA THR A 709 -11.74 -21.22 31.19
C THR A 709 -12.02 -22.30 32.23
N LYS A 710 -11.10 -23.27 32.40
CA LYS A 710 -11.21 -24.34 33.40
C LYS A 710 -11.19 -23.85 34.84
N CYS A 711 -10.39 -22.81 35.12
CA CYS A 711 -10.32 -22.22 36.45
C CYS A 711 -11.43 -21.19 36.70
N ASN A 712 -12.30 -20.93 35.71
CA ASN A 712 -13.30 -19.86 35.75
C ASN A 712 -12.65 -18.52 36.14
N ALA A 713 -11.56 -18.16 35.46
CA ALA A 713 -10.78 -16.98 35.78
C ALA A 713 -11.66 -15.72 35.84
N PRO A 714 -11.50 -14.84 36.85
CA PRO A 714 -12.45 -13.77 37.15
C PRO A 714 -12.50 -12.67 36.09
N PHE A 715 -11.51 -12.64 35.19
CA PHE A 715 -11.38 -11.65 34.12
C PHE A 715 -11.91 -12.12 32.77
N LEU A 716 -12.55 -13.30 32.70
CA LEU A 716 -13.35 -13.71 31.54
C LEU A 716 -14.67 -12.94 31.53
N GLN A 717 -15.07 -12.42 30.37
CA GLN A 717 -16.28 -11.59 30.24
C GLN A 717 -17.18 -12.10 29.11
N PRO A 718 -18.50 -11.87 29.19
CA PRO A 718 -19.38 -12.18 28.08
C PRO A 718 -19.05 -11.34 26.85
N ALA A 719 -19.40 -11.88 25.67
CA ALA A 719 -19.25 -11.20 24.41
C ALA A 719 -20.43 -11.43 23.48
N VAL A 720 -20.61 -10.51 22.55
CA VAL A 720 -21.66 -10.58 21.54
C VAL A 720 -21.01 -10.44 20.16
N CYS A 721 -21.21 -11.43 19.28
CA CYS A 721 -20.64 -11.43 17.94
C CYS A 721 -21.71 -11.38 16.84
N ARG A 722 -21.41 -10.72 15.72
CA ARG A 722 -22.25 -10.77 14.51
C ARG A 722 -21.84 -11.95 13.63
N VAL A 723 -22.83 -12.68 13.14
CA VAL A 723 -22.67 -13.85 12.26
C VAL A 723 -23.50 -13.64 11.01
N LYS A 724 -22.94 -14.00 9.86
CA LYS A 724 -23.63 -14.01 8.58
C LYS A 724 -24.30 -15.37 8.37
N ASP A 725 -25.59 -15.35 8.09
CA ASP A 725 -26.36 -16.54 7.74
C ASP A 725 -26.24 -16.85 6.24
N PRO A 726 -26.58 -18.09 5.81
CA PRO A 726 -26.47 -18.50 4.40
C PRO A 726 -27.26 -17.63 3.41
N ASP A 727 -28.34 -16.99 3.87
CA ASP A 727 -29.15 -16.05 3.07
C ASP A 727 -28.55 -14.63 3.01
N GLY A 728 -27.41 -14.41 3.67
CA GLY A 728 -26.72 -13.12 3.76
C GLY A 728 -27.28 -12.18 4.82
N SER A 729 -28.30 -12.59 5.60
CA SER A 729 -28.76 -11.84 6.76
C SER A 729 -27.76 -11.94 7.92
N LEU A 730 -27.88 -11.02 8.89
CA LEU A 730 -26.96 -10.92 10.01
C LEU A 730 -27.68 -11.20 11.34
N ARG A 731 -27.27 -12.26 12.02
CA ARG A 731 -27.71 -12.58 13.38
C ARG A 731 -26.62 -12.29 14.41
N THR A 732 -27.04 -12.26 15.66
CA THR A 732 -26.18 -11.98 16.80
C THR A 732 -26.08 -13.24 17.67
N VAL A 733 -24.86 -13.60 18.10
CA VAL A 733 -24.62 -14.69 19.05
C VAL A 733 -24.04 -14.14 20.34
N PHE A 734 -24.47 -14.73 21.46
CA PHE A 734 -23.94 -14.44 22.79
C PHE A 734 -22.97 -15.55 23.21
N LEU A 735 -21.80 -15.15 23.69
CA LEU A 735 -20.82 -16.01 24.34
C LEU A 735 -20.80 -15.63 25.81
N ASP A 736 -21.05 -16.59 26.70
CA ASP A 736 -21.07 -16.36 28.15
C ASP A 736 -19.69 -15.98 28.70
N LYS A 737 -18.63 -16.52 28.09
CA LYS A 737 -17.24 -16.21 28.41
C LYS A 737 -16.40 -16.01 27.15
N HIS A 738 -15.63 -14.95 27.16
CA HIS A 738 -14.65 -14.59 26.14
C HIS A 738 -13.34 -14.16 26.81
N LEU A 739 -12.36 -13.80 25.99
CA LEU A 739 -10.96 -13.61 26.35
C LEU A 739 -10.54 -12.13 26.24
N PRO A 740 -11.14 -11.18 27.00
CA PRO A 740 -10.74 -9.77 26.95
C PRO A 740 -9.37 -9.52 27.57
N GLY A 741 -8.79 -8.39 27.14
CA GLY A 741 -7.71 -7.75 27.87
C GLY A 741 -6.33 -8.37 27.71
N HIS A 742 -5.38 -7.75 28.40
CA HIS A 742 -3.96 -8.05 28.30
C HIS A 742 -3.57 -9.23 29.18
N ARG A 743 -2.63 -10.05 28.70
CA ARG A 743 -1.99 -11.15 29.44
C ARG A 743 -0.48 -10.94 29.40
N ASP A 744 0.22 -11.30 30.46
CA ASP A 744 1.69 -11.19 30.54
C ASP A 744 2.37 -11.98 29.40
N PHE A 745 1.84 -13.15 29.05
CA PHE A 745 2.42 -13.99 28.00
C PHE A 745 2.20 -13.47 26.58
N TYR A 746 1.45 -12.39 26.35
CA TYR A 746 1.32 -11.79 25.00
C TYR A 746 2.59 -11.07 24.52
N ARG A 747 3.59 -10.94 25.38
CA ARG A 747 4.89 -10.36 25.06
C ARG A 747 5.70 -11.22 24.07
N GLY A 748 6.63 -10.58 23.37
CA GLY A 748 7.50 -11.23 22.38
C GLY A 748 8.52 -12.23 22.96
N ASP A 749 8.74 -12.17 24.27
CA ASP A 749 9.62 -13.03 25.05
C ASP A 749 8.86 -13.76 26.18
N ALA A 750 7.68 -14.29 25.85
CA ALA A 750 6.76 -14.93 26.80
C ALA A 750 7.41 -16.01 27.67
N GLU A 751 8.48 -16.65 27.20
CA GLU A 751 9.30 -17.60 27.95
C GLU A 751 9.84 -17.01 29.26
N LYS A 752 10.08 -15.69 29.29
CA LYS A 752 10.51 -14.93 30.46
C LYS A 752 9.34 -14.36 31.27
N GLY A 753 8.11 -14.57 30.81
CA GLY A 753 6.90 -14.22 31.53
C GLY A 753 6.76 -15.02 32.82
N LYS A 754 5.91 -14.52 33.73
CA LYS A 754 5.73 -15.09 35.07
C LYS A 754 5.32 -16.56 35.02
N PHE A 755 4.34 -16.85 34.18
CA PHE A 755 3.80 -18.19 34.04
C PHE A 755 4.88 -19.19 33.60
N PHE A 756 5.58 -18.93 32.49
CA PHE A 756 6.55 -19.88 31.94
C PHE A 756 7.78 -20.02 32.84
N THR A 757 8.24 -18.93 33.45
CA THR A 757 9.33 -18.98 34.44
C THR A 757 8.99 -19.91 35.60
N ARG A 758 7.79 -19.76 36.18
CA ARG A 758 7.34 -20.63 37.28
C ARG A 758 7.07 -22.06 36.80
N ALA A 759 6.49 -22.24 35.62
CA ALA A 759 6.20 -23.57 35.10
C ALA A 759 7.48 -24.39 34.88
N VAL A 760 8.54 -23.79 34.35
CA VAL A 760 9.85 -24.45 34.20
C VAL A 760 10.48 -24.76 35.55
N GLN A 761 10.35 -23.87 36.55
CA GLN A 761 10.79 -24.16 37.93
C GLN A 761 10.03 -25.33 38.57
N GLU A 762 8.74 -25.49 38.23
CA GLU A 762 7.89 -26.62 38.61
C GLU A 762 8.14 -27.88 37.76
N GLY A 763 9.09 -27.82 36.82
CA GLY A 763 9.56 -28.96 36.06
C GLY A 763 9.03 -29.08 34.64
N LEU A 764 8.26 -28.10 34.13
CA LEU A 764 7.72 -28.12 32.77
C LEU A 764 8.86 -28.24 31.75
N LYS A 765 8.84 -29.33 30.98
CA LYS A 765 9.78 -29.55 29.90
C LYS A 765 9.35 -28.82 28.63
N ILE A 766 10.24 -27.98 28.13
CA ILE A 766 10.12 -27.33 26.83
C ILE A 766 11.29 -27.81 26.00
N SER A 767 11.02 -28.71 25.05
CA SER A 767 12.03 -29.16 24.11
C SER A 767 12.27 -28.06 23.07
N GLU A 768 13.52 -27.71 22.83
CA GLU A 768 13.90 -26.62 21.92
C GLU A 768 14.98 -27.07 20.95
N VAL A 769 14.76 -26.83 19.66
CA VAL A 769 15.72 -27.15 18.58
C VAL A 769 15.86 -25.94 17.66
N PRO A 770 17.09 -25.50 17.32
CA PRO A 770 17.30 -24.45 16.32
C PRO A 770 16.73 -24.84 14.94
N PHE A 771 16.09 -23.89 14.26
CA PHE A 771 15.58 -24.09 12.91
C PHE A 771 15.57 -22.78 12.11
N GLY A 772 16.40 -22.73 11.07
CA GLY A 772 16.50 -21.55 10.22
C GLY A 772 17.03 -20.33 10.98
N MET A 773 16.29 -19.23 10.91
CA MET A 773 16.56 -17.97 11.59
C MET A 773 16.03 -17.90 13.03
N ASP A 774 15.39 -18.97 13.51
CA ASP A 774 14.74 -19.00 14.83
C ASP A 774 14.77 -20.43 15.41
N ARG A 775 13.77 -20.83 16.20
CA ARG A 775 13.68 -22.12 16.88
C ARG A 775 12.34 -22.84 16.68
N ILE A 776 12.35 -24.13 17.00
CA ILE A 776 11.17 -24.97 17.21
C ILE A 776 11.09 -25.29 18.69
N GLN A 777 9.90 -25.16 19.28
CA GLN A 777 9.64 -25.56 20.66
C GLN A 777 8.46 -26.54 20.73
N VAL A 778 8.56 -27.56 21.58
CA VAL A 778 7.52 -28.58 21.78
C VAL A 778 7.24 -28.77 23.27
N ILE A 779 5.95 -28.80 23.62
CA ILE A 779 5.47 -29.01 24.99
C ILE A 779 4.39 -30.09 24.98
N ASP A 780 4.50 -31.07 25.89
CA ASP A 780 3.44 -32.07 26.12
C ASP A 780 2.22 -31.43 26.80
N LEU A 781 1.01 -31.65 26.26
CA LEU A 781 -0.18 -30.99 26.79
C LEU A 781 -0.56 -31.48 28.19
N LYS A 782 -0.31 -32.74 28.52
CA LYS A 782 -0.67 -33.27 29.83
C LYS A 782 0.20 -32.64 30.90
N GLU A 783 1.52 -32.61 30.68
CA GLU A 783 2.47 -31.93 31.57
C GLU A 783 2.14 -30.44 31.70
N PHE A 784 1.88 -29.78 30.56
CA PHE A 784 1.50 -28.37 30.53
C PHE A 784 0.21 -28.09 31.30
N TYR A 785 -0.79 -28.96 31.18
CA TYR A 785 -2.05 -28.84 31.90
C TYR A 785 -1.89 -29.06 33.40
N GLU A 786 -1.20 -30.11 33.83
CA GLU A 786 -1.03 -30.44 35.25
C GLU A 786 -0.30 -29.31 36.01
N ILE A 787 0.81 -28.83 35.46
CA ILE A 787 1.58 -27.71 36.03
C ILE A 787 0.78 -26.41 35.93
N GLY A 788 0.17 -26.14 34.78
CA GLY A 788 -0.61 -24.92 34.58
C GLY A 788 -1.81 -24.82 35.54
N MET A 789 -2.53 -25.91 35.76
CA MET A 789 -3.63 -25.97 36.73
C MET A 789 -3.14 -25.82 38.17
N LYS A 790 -1.96 -26.36 38.52
CA LYS A 790 -1.32 -26.12 39.82
C LYS A 790 -1.05 -24.64 40.02
N LEU A 791 -0.36 -24.00 39.08
CA LEU A 791 0.01 -22.58 39.16
C LEU A 791 -1.22 -21.66 39.21
N MET A 792 -2.24 -21.94 38.40
CA MET A 792 -3.49 -21.15 38.39
C MET A 792 -4.29 -21.29 39.70
N LYS A 793 -4.20 -22.43 40.38
CA LYS A 793 -4.84 -22.61 41.71
C LYS A 793 -4.09 -21.85 42.81
N GLU A 794 -2.77 -21.79 42.72
CA GLU A 794 -1.93 -21.02 43.66
C GLU A 794 -2.08 -19.52 43.46
N ASP A 795 -2.10 -19.07 42.21
CA ASP A 795 -2.27 -17.67 41.82
C ASP A 795 -3.18 -17.56 40.59
N PRO A 796 -4.48 -17.27 40.78
CA PRO A 796 -5.43 -17.10 39.68
C PRO A 796 -5.08 -15.95 38.71
N ARG A 797 -4.11 -15.10 39.05
CA ARG A 797 -3.68 -13.93 38.26
C ARG A 797 -2.31 -14.13 37.63
N ILE A 798 -1.74 -15.33 37.69
CA ILE A 798 -0.39 -15.62 37.19
C ILE A 798 -0.20 -15.27 35.70
N LEU A 799 -1.29 -15.28 34.93
CA LEU A 799 -1.32 -14.92 33.51
C LEU A 799 -1.45 -13.42 33.24
N LEU A 800 -1.77 -12.60 34.23
CA LEU A 800 -1.85 -11.13 34.12
C LEU A 800 -0.49 -10.49 34.38
N CYS A 801 -0.22 -9.30 33.82
CA CYS A 801 1.03 -8.58 34.10
C CYS A 801 0.95 -7.76 35.39
N ASP A 802 2.10 -7.51 36.02
CA ASP A 802 2.19 -6.71 37.25
C ASP A 802 2.40 -5.21 36.99
N ASP A 803 2.35 -4.76 35.73
CA ASP A 803 2.52 -3.35 35.41
C ASP A 803 1.34 -2.53 35.99
N PRO A 804 1.56 -1.63 36.97
CA PRO A 804 0.50 -0.82 37.55
C PRO A 804 -0.16 0.14 36.53
N LYS A 805 0.49 0.36 35.38
CA LYS A 805 -0.05 1.16 34.27
C LYS A 805 -0.95 0.34 33.34
N CYS A 806 -0.94 -0.99 33.43
CA CYS A 806 -1.82 -1.82 32.63
C CYS A 806 -3.26 -1.68 33.13
N LEU A 807 -4.09 -0.98 32.35
CA LEU A 807 -5.46 -0.65 32.72
C LEU A 807 -6.32 -1.88 32.99
N PHE A 808 -6.11 -2.97 32.24
CA PHE A 808 -6.86 -4.21 32.39
C PHE A 808 -6.36 -5.06 33.57
N CYS A 809 -5.05 -5.37 33.61
CA CYS A 809 -4.54 -6.32 34.60
C CYS A 809 -4.66 -5.79 36.03
N ARG A 810 -4.57 -4.47 36.25
CA ARG A 810 -4.68 -3.87 37.58
C ARG A 810 -6.08 -3.92 38.21
N GLU A 811 -7.12 -4.26 37.43
CA GLU A 811 -8.50 -4.40 37.93
C GLU A 811 -8.70 -5.69 38.74
N PHE A 812 -7.77 -6.65 38.60
CA PHE A 812 -7.79 -7.97 39.22
C PHE A 812 -6.55 -8.15 40.10
#